data_AF-A0A3D3RBB7-F1
#
_entry.id   AF-A0A3D3RBB7-F1
#
_cell.length_a   1.000
_cell.length_b   1.000
_cell.length_c   1.000
_cell.angle_alpha   90.00
_cell.angle_beta   90.00
_cell.angle_gamma   90.00
#
_symmetry.space_group_name_H-M   'P 1'
#
loop_
_entity.id
_entity.type
_entity.pdbx_description
1 polymer ?
#
loop_
_entity_poly.entity_id
_entity_poly.type
_entity_poly.pdbx_seq_one_letter_code
_entity_poly.pdbx_strand_id
1 'polypeptide(L)'
;MTTVIKVDQLSREFGSLKAVDQVSFTVQRGAIFGLLGPNGSGKSTIIRMLCGVLEPTGGSAQVLGYDIVDDAEMIKRHIGYMSQSFSLYADLSVRENIEFYGRIYGLSPEKLEQRFQEIIELTSLQDRLDQLAGNLSGGWKQRLALGCALIHEPQVVFLDEPTAGIDPVARRDLWDLLFQLAGQGVTLFVTTHYMDESERCSDVGYIYNSHLIVCGKPNELKQLPTVTPEGTARWEIETANPATLLTTFREMPGVRDATLFGQTIHVLADQSLSENDFTRQVPHEFGTVQVRHITPSLEDVFVTLSRAEELNHQGAAVPTTVTASQQRSEGEPLDHREQVALPAQTQSVKRPAAAQVTPGILAGFWAILVKEFSHVRREPSTLLFVFAVPVLQTLIFGFAIDTEIENIPTVIFNLDGRASSRELQDGFANTRTFRIVEHVYNHEDFRNAFESGRAKVGVTIPPDYSDRLLKGEQVSVQVLIDGSDSQVATTALNASNLLGFNLSTSMTRSFAENLNVVPARDADGQPALPVEIRPRLLYNPDLDSSYFFVPGLVGIILQLVTLFLTSFAIVRERELGTLEQLFVTPVSKSGLLLGKLAPYALIGFVETLIVLTLMVYFFGVPIHGNLWELLLLSLLFLVCGLGLGMLVSTIARTQLQAIQFAFLIMLPSVLLSGFMFPRSQMPLPIYLVTFIIPVTYFLEILRGIVLRGANLTDLLPYVLGLSLCCIAIIGFSLKRFQKQLS
;
A
#
# COMPACT_ATOMS: atom_id res chain seq x y z
N MET A 1 -18.60 -39.03 17.67
CA MET A 1 -17.60 -38.04 17.20
C MET A 1 -18.32 -36.72 17.01
N THR A 2 -17.68 -35.62 17.36
CA THR A 2 -18.29 -34.29 17.33
C THR A 2 -17.81 -33.53 16.10
N THR A 3 -18.74 -33.12 15.24
CA THR A 3 -18.42 -32.36 14.02
C THR A 3 -18.01 -30.94 14.38
N VAL A 4 -16.83 -30.51 13.95
CA VAL A 4 -16.28 -29.15 14.21
C VAL A 4 -16.23 -28.28 12.96
N ILE A 5 -16.21 -28.87 11.76
CA ILE A 5 -16.40 -28.14 10.51
C ILE A 5 -17.54 -28.81 9.75
N LYS A 6 -18.53 -28.02 9.33
CA LYS A 6 -19.63 -28.47 8.49
C LYS A 6 -19.75 -27.53 7.31
N VAL A 7 -19.73 -28.08 6.10
CA VAL A 7 -19.82 -27.33 4.85
C VAL A 7 -20.98 -27.90 4.04
N ASP A 8 -21.87 -27.03 3.56
CA ASP A 8 -23.07 -27.41 2.82
C ASP A 8 -23.23 -26.54 1.56
N GLN A 9 -23.03 -27.17 0.41
CA GLN A 9 -23.14 -26.58 -0.94
C GLN A 9 -22.37 -25.27 -1.12
N LEU A 10 -21.22 -25.15 -0.46
CA LEU A 10 -20.42 -23.93 -0.43
C LEU A 10 -19.91 -23.60 -1.84
N SER A 11 -20.14 -22.35 -2.26
CA SER A 11 -19.79 -21.88 -3.60
C SER A 11 -19.13 -20.51 -3.54
N ARG A 12 -18.19 -20.25 -4.46
CA ARG A 12 -17.55 -18.94 -4.65
C ARG A 12 -17.31 -18.64 -6.12
N GLU A 13 -17.83 -17.50 -6.56
CA GLU A 13 -17.63 -16.94 -7.90
C GLU A 13 -16.85 -15.62 -7.84
N PHE A 14 -15.88 -15.46 -8.74
CA PHE A 14 -15.10 -14.25 -8.97
C PHE A 14 -15.31 -13.78 -10.41
N GLY A 15 -16.27 -12.88 -10.61
CA GLY A 15 -16.66 -12.46 -11.96
C GLY A 15 -17.22 -13.66 -12.74
N SER A 16 -16.55 -14.07 -13.83
CA SER A 16 -16.93 -15.24 -14.63
C SER A 16 -16.32 -16.56 -14.15
N LEU A 17 -15.36 -16.53 -13.21
CA LEU A 17 -14.70 -17.73 -12.71
C LEU A 17 -15.44 -18.29 -11.50
N LYS A 18 -15.97 -19.49 -11.61
CA LYS A 18 -16.49 -20.26 -10.48
C LYS A 18 -15.37 -21.06 -9.83
N ALA A 19 -14.83 -20.55 -8.73
CA ALA A 19 -13.65 -21.10 -8.06
C ALA A 19 -13.97 -22.25 -7.09
N VAL A 20 -15.20 -22.30 -6.58
CA VAL A 20 -15.73 -23.39 -5.76
C VAL A 20 -17.20 -23.58 -6.14
N ASP A 21 -17.62 -24.81 -6.41
CA ASP A 21 -18.98 -25.14 -6.84
C ASP A 21 -19.62 -26.22 -5.94
N GLN A 22 -20.63 -25.81 -5.16
CA GLN A 22 -21.50 -26.67 -4.36
C GLN A 22 -20.77 -27.74 -3.53
N VAL A 23 -19.67 -27.37 -2.88
CA VAL A 23 -18.86 -28.29 -2.08
C VAL A 23 -19.51 -28.57 -0.72
N SER A 24 -19.62 -29.85 -0.35
CA SER A 24 -20.16 -30.30 0.95
C SER A 24 -19.25 -31.33 1.61
N PHE A 25 -18.91 -31.14 2.88
CA PHE A 25 -18.16 -32.11 3.70
C PHE A 25 -18.29 -31.81 5.20
N THR A 26 -17.83 -32.75 6.03
CA THR A 26 -17.76 -32.56 7.48
C THR A 26 -16.42 -33.01 8.02
N VAL A 27 -15.91 -32.32 9.05
CA VAL A 27 -14.66 -32.68 9.75
C VAL A 27 -14.94 -32.90 11.23
N GLN A 28 -14.41 -34.01 11.75
CA GLN A 28 -14.57 -34.41 13.14
C GLN A 28 -13.47 -33.80 14.02
N ARG A 29 -13.77 -33.57 15.31
CA ARG A 29 -12.79 -33.05 16.26
C ARG A 29 -11.57 -33.99 16.39
N GLY A 30 -10.38 -33.42 16.36
CA GLY A 30 -9.11 -34.15 16.51
C GLY A 30 -8.68 -34.92 15.25
N ALA A 31 -9.43 -34.78 14.15
CA ALA A 31 -9.07 -35.37 12.86
C ALA A 31 -7.96 -34.55 12.16
N ILE A 32 -7.21 -35.23 11.28
CA ILE A 32 -6.37 -34.58 10.27
C ILE A 32 -7.07 -34.74 8.94
N PHE A 33 -7.78 -33.70 8.51
CA PHE A 33 -8.51 -33.68 7.24
C PHE A 33 -7.61 -33.15 6.13
N GLY A 34 -7.40 -33.95 5.08
CA GLY A 34 -6.64 -33.56 3.89
C GLY A 34 -7.57 -33.09 2.77
N LEU A 35 -7.45 -31.85 2.30
CA LEU A 35 -8.09 -31.39 1.07
C LEU A 35 -7.08 -31.38 -0.07
N LEU A 36 -7.26 -32.28 -1.03
CA LEU A 36 -6.35 -32.53 -2.13
C LEU A 36 -6.90 -32.03 -3.44
N GLY A 37 -6.00 -31.65 -4.34
CA GLY A 37 -6.35 -31.28 -5.70
C GLY A 37 -5.22 -30.54 -6.41
N PRO A 38 -5.30 -30.40 -7.74
CA PRO A 38 -4.33 -29.64 -8.51
C PRO A 38 -4.34 -28.15 -8.15
N ASN A 39 -3.35 -27.41 -8.66
CA ASN A 39 -3.32 -25.96 -8.49
C ASN A 39 -4.54 -25.32 -9.16
N GLY A 40 -5.15 -24.35 -8.48
CA GLY A 40 -6.35 -23.67 -8.98
C GLY A 40 -7.66 -24.43 -8.79
N SER A 41 -7.69 -25.59 -8.12
CA SER A 41 -8.92 -26.35 -7.88
C SER A 41 -9.87 -25.74 -6.84
N GLY A 42 -9.47 -24.68 -6.13
CA GLY A 42 -10.31 -24.00 -5.12
C GLY A 42 -9.93 -24.25 -3.66
N LYS A 43 -8.85 -25.00 -3.38
CA LYS A 43 -8.37 -25.34 -2.01
C LYS A 43 -8.22 -24.12 -1.09
N SER A 44 -7.37 -23.17 -1.45
CA SER A 44 -7.15 -21.95 -0.66
C SER A 44 -8.40 -21.08 -0.57
N THR A 45 -9.25 -21.09 -1.59
CA THR A 45 -10.55 -20.37 -1.59
C THR A 45 -11.47 -20.93 -0.51
N ILE A 46 -11.54 -22.26 -0.37
CA ILE A 46 -12.32 -22.93 0.69
C ILE A 46 -11.78 -22.54 2.06
N ILE A 47 -10.47 -22.62 2.29
CA ILE A 47 -9.87 -22.24 3.58
C ILE A 47 -10.22 -20.77 3.93
N ARG A 48 -10.07 -19.84 2.98
CA ARG A 48 -10.38 -18.42 3.21
C ARG A 48 -11.85 -18.18 3.57
N MET A 49 -12.77 -18.96 2.98
CA MET A 49 -14.19 -18.92 3.35
C MET A 49 -14.42 -19.47 4.76
N LEU A 50 -13.82 -20.62 5.10
CA LEU A 50 -13.94 -21.21 6.43
C LEU A 50 -13.32 -20.34 7.54
N CYS A 51 -12.30 -19.54 7.21
CA CYS A 51 -11.70 -18.57 8.12
C CYS A 51 -12.52 -17.27 8.26
N GLY A 52 -13.61 -17.09 7.51
CA GLY A 52 -14.41 -15.86 7.51
C GLY A 52 -13.68 -14.63 6.92
N VAL A 53 -12.71 -14.87 6.02
CA VAL A 53 -11.94 -13.82 5.32
C VAL A 53 -12.51 -13.53 3.93
N LEU A 54 -13.19 -14.52 3.35
CA LEU A 54 -13.84 -14.46 2.05
C LEU A 54 -15.30 -14.89 2.21
N GLU A 55 -16.25 -14.06 1.78
CA GLU A 55 -17.66 -14.42 1.84
C GLU A 55 -18.03 -15.41 0.72
N PRO A 56 -18.84 -16.44 0.98
CA PRO A 56 -19.35 -17.32 -0.07
C PRO A 56 -20.34 -16.58 -0.98
N THR A 57 -20.43 -16.99 -2.25
CA THR A 57 -21.52 -16.54 -3.15
C THR A 57 -22.78 -17.41 -3.02
N GLY A 58 -22.65 -18.60 -2.45
CA GLY A 58 -23.77 -19.51 -2.16
C GLY A 58 -23.38 -20.61 -1.18
N GLY A 59 -24.39 -21.31 -0.64
CA GLY A 59 -24.22 -22.34 0.39
C GLY A 59 -24.02 -21.78 1.80
N SER A 60 -23.69 -22.66 2.74
CA SER A 60 -23.40 -22.29 4.13
C SER A 60 -22.26 -23.13 4.71
N ALA A 61 -21.57 -22.60 5.72
CA ALA A 61 -20.60 -23.38 6.46
C ALA A 61 -20.55 -22.93 7.93
N GLN A 62 -20.15 -23.86 8.80
CA GLN A 62 -19.97 -23.64 10.22
C GLN A 62 -18.62 -24.17 10.69
N VAL A 63 -17.93 -23.39 11.52
CA VAL A 63 -16.68 -23.78 12.18
C VAL A 63 -16.86 -23.62 13.69
N LEU A 64 -16.65 -24.70 14.45
CA LEU A 64 -16.89 -24.76 15.90
C LEU A 64 -18.33 -24.36 16.30
N GLY A 65 -19.30 -24.54 15.39
CA GLY A 65 -20.69 -24.15 15.58
C GLY A 65 -20.99 -22.67 15.34
N TYR A 66 -20.00 -21.88 14.90
CA TYR A 66 -20.15 -20.51 14.45
C TYR A 66 -20.36 -20.46 12.94
N ASP A 67 -21.27 -19.61 12.48
CA ASP A 67 -21.49 -19.38 11.04
C ASP A 67 -20.34 -18.56 10.42
N ILE A 68 -19.86 -18.94 9.24
CA ILE A 68 -18.70 -18.30 8.60
C ILE A 68 -18.95 -16.87 8.12
N VAL A 69 -20.21 -16.46 7.97
CA VAL A 69 -20.61 -15.11 7.56
C VAL A 69 -20.96 -14.28 8.79
N ASP A 70 -21.89 -14.76 9.62
CA ASP A 70 -22.44 -13.97 10.74
C ASP A 70 -21.48 -13.91 11.94
N ASP A 71 -20.71 -14.98 12.17
CA ASP A 71 -19.86 -15.16 13.36
C ASP A 71 -18.35 -15.14 13.01
N ALA A 72 -17.97 -14.58 11.85
CA ALA A 72 -16.58 -14.58 11.34
C ALA A 72 -15.53 -14.08 12.35
N GLU A 73 -15.80 -12.99 13.08
CA GLU A 73 -14.87 -12.46 14.08
C GLU A 73 -14.73 -13.36 15.32
N MET A 74 -15.75 -14.17 15.64
CA MET A 74 -15.67 -15.15 16.71
C MET A 74 -14.86 -16.36 16.28
N ILE A 75 -14.98 -16.79 15.02
CA ILE A 75 -14.18 -17.89 14.44
C ILE A 75 -12.69 -17.58 14.56
N LYS A 76 -12.27 -16.37 14.14
CA LYS A 76 -10.86 -15.91 14.15
C LYS A 76 -10.16 -16.02 15.51
N ARG A 77 -10.89 -16.01 16.63
CA ARG A 77 -10.33 -16.17 17.98
C ARG A 77 -10.01 -17.62 18.34
N HIS A 78 -10.63 -18.58 17.66
CA HIS A 78 -10.57 -20.01 18.01
C HIS A 78 -9.85 -20.86 16.97
N ILE A 79 -9.46 -20.26 15.84
CA ILE A 79 -8.76 -20.93 14.75
C ILE A 79 -7.33 -20.43 14.61
N GLY A 80 -6.43 -21.30 14.19
CA GLY A 80 -5.10 -20.96 13.68
C GLY A 80 -5.10 -21.03 12.15
N TYR A 81 -4.34 -20.17 11.49
CA TYR A 81 -4.19 -20.20 10.04
C TYR A 81 -2.72 -20.02 9.64
N MET A 82 -2.29 -20.88 8.72
CA MET A 82 -0.99 -20.85 8.08
C MET A 82 -1.21 -20.82 6.57
N SER A 83 -0.81 -19.72 5.92
CA SER A 83 -0.94 -19.53 4.49
C SER A 83 0.13 -20.29 3.69
N GLN A 84 -0.13 -20.50 2.40
CA GLN A 84 0.79 -21.14 1.45
C GLN A 84 2.13 -20.39 1.34
N SER A 85 2.07 -19.07 1.14
CA SER A 85 3.26 -18.23 1.19
C SER A 85 3.61 -17.88 2.63
N PHE A 86 4.90 -17.70 2.91
CA PHE A 86 5.34 -17.21 4.21
C PHE A 86 4.83 -15.78 4.43
N SER A 87 3.76 -15.63 5.22
CA SER A 87 3.03 -14.39 5.44
C SER A 87 3.36 -13.68 6.75
N LEU A 88 4.41 -14.12 7.44
CA LEU A 88 4.91 -13.46 8.66
C LEU A 88 5.87 -12.32 8.31
N TYR A 89 6.24 -11.52 9.33
CA TYR A 89 7.12 -10.39 9.16
C TYR A 89 8.58 -10.83 9.07
N ALA A 90 9.13 -10.77 7.85
CA ALA A 90 10.50 -11.20 7.55
C ALA A 90 11.59 -10.34 8.21
N ASP A 91 11.29 -9.08 8.52
CA ASP A 91 12.14 -8.09 9.17
C ASP A 91 12.09 -8.14 10.71
N LEU A 92 11.19 -8.95 11.26
CA LEU A 92 11.14 -9.28 12.67
C LEU A 92 11.90 -10.59 12.96
N SER A 93 12.43 -10.69 14.17
CA SER A 93 13.02 -11.93 14.68
C SER A 93 11.96 -13.03 14.89
N VAL A 94 12.40 -14.27 15.06
CA VAL A 94 11.54 -15.40 15.48
C VAL A 94 10.76 -15.03 16.75
N ARG A 95 11.46 -14.50 17.76
CA ARG A 95 10.84 -14.07 19.03
C ARG A 95 9.76 -13.02 18.80
N GLU A 96 10.08 -11.96 18.06
CA GLU A 96 9.16 -10.85 17.82
C GLU A 96 7.92 -11.27 17.05
N ASN A 97 8.04 -12.21 16.10
CA ASN A 97 6.87 -12.76 15.41
C ASN A 97 5.95 -13.49 16.40
N ILE A 98 6.48 -14.41 17.22
CA ILE A 98 5.66 -15.17 18.18
C ILE A 98 4.99 -14.23 19.19
N GLU A 99 5.76 -13.28 19.77
CA GLU A 99 5.23 -12.29 20.70
C GLU A 99 4.16 -11.40 20.05
N PHE A 100 4.37 -10.98 18.80
CA PHE A 100 3.41 -10.17 18.06
C PHE A 100 2.08 -10.89 17.90
N TYR A 101 2.08 -12.13 17.40
CA TYR A 101 0.84 -12.91 17.25
C TYR A 101 0.21 -13.21 18.61
N GLY A 102 1.00 -13.49 19.65
CA GLY A 102 0.45 -13.64 20.99
C GLY A 102 -0.28 -12.38 21.48
N ARG A 103 0.29 -11.18 21.27
CA ARG A 103 -0.37 -9.91 21.58
C ARG A 103 -1.58 -9.64 20.69
N ILE A 104 -1.53 -10.03 19.41
CA ILE A 104 -2.61 -9.79 18.46
C ILE A 104 -3.86 -10.59 18.80
N TYR A 105 -3.68 -11.82 19.28
CA TYR A 105 -4.75 -12.68 19.79
C TYR A 105 -5.17 -12.32 21.24
N GLY A 106 -4.53 -11.32 21.85
CA GLY A 106 -4.94 -10.75 23.15
C GLY A 106 -4.47 -11.53 24.36
N LEU A 107 -3.37 -12.29 24.27
CA LEU A 107 -2.80 -12.98 25.43
C LEU A 107 -2.29 -11.94 26.45
N SER A 108 -2.55 -12.20 27.74
CA SER A 108 -1.94 -11.43 28.83
C SER A 108 -0.42 -11.64 28.83
N PRO A 109 0.40 -10.70 29.35
CA PRO A 109 1.86 -10.86 29.39
C PRO A 109 2.31 -12.17 30.05
N GLU A 110 1.65 -12.59 31.12
CA GLU A 110 1.94 -13.85 31.82
C GLU A 110 1.62 -15.07 30.95
N LYS A 111 0.43 -15.10 30.34
CA LYS A 111 0.04 -16.21 29.45
C LYS A 111 0.89 -16.23 28.19
N LEU A 112 1.29 -15.06 27.68
CA LEU A 112 2.16 -14.93 26.52
C LEU A 112 3.52 -15.57 26.78
N GLU A 113 4.14 -15.27 27.92
CA GLU A 113 5.44 -15.85 28.26
C GLU A 113 5.33 -17.38 28.44
N GLN A 114 4.29 -17.85 29.14
CA GLN A 114 4.05 -19.29 29.27
C GLN A 114 3.92 -19.97 27.90
N ARG A 115 3.03 -19.45 27.05
CA ARG A 115 2.76 -20.00 25.71
C ARG A 115 3.97 -19.87 24.80
N PHE A 116 4.77 -18.82 24.94
CA PHE A 116 6.01 -18.65 24.20
C PHE A 116 6.96 -19.82 24.47
N GLN A 117 7.17 -20.18 25.75
CA GLN A 117 8.05 -21.30 26.13
C GLN A 117 7.53 -22.64 25.57
N GLU A 118 6.23 -22.88 25.64
CA GLU A 118 5.62 -24.10 25.09
C GLU A 118 5.78 -24.18 23.55
N ILE A 119 5.60 -23.06 22.84
CA ILE A 119 5.73 -23.01 21.37
C ILE A 119 7.17 -23.20 20.92
N ILE A 120 8.15 -22.58 21.59
CA ILE A 120 9.56 -22.76 21.19
C ILE A 120 10.03 -24.20 21.41
N GLU A 121 9.52 -24.86 22.46
CA GLU A 121 9.77 -26.28 22.72
C GLU A 121 9.17 -27.17 21.64
N LEU A 122 7.88 -26.98 21.38
CA LEU A 122 7.12 -27.72 20.38
C LEU A 122 7.72 -27.60 18.97
N THR A 123 8.19 -26.41 18.59
CA THR A 123 8.70 -26.11 17.24
C THR A 123 10.21 -26.26 17.08
N SER A 124 10.93 -26.49 18.19
CA SER A 124 12.41 -26.55 18.25
C SER A 124 13.10 -25.25 17.77
N LEU A 125 12.56 -24.08 18.12
CA LEU A 125 13.06 -22.77 17.65
C LEU A 125 14.03 -22.07 18.62
N GLN A 126 14.43 -22.72 19.72
CA GLN A 126 15.19 -22.10 20.82
C GLN A 126 16.52 -21.46 20.37
N ASP A 127 17.25 -22.10 19.45
CA ASP A 127 18.56 -21.60 18.99
C ASP A 127 18.46 -20.49 17.94
N ARG A 128 17.25 -20.05 17.59
CA ARG A 128 16.99 -19.11 16.48
C ARG A 128 16.17 -17.90 16.87
N LEU A 129 15.92 -17.68 18.16
CA LEU A 129 15.00 -16.66 18.64
C LEU A 129 15.33 -15.23 18.15
N ASP A 130 16.62 -14.90 18.08
CA ASP A 130 17.10 -13.58 17.64
C ASP A 130 17.36 -13.50 16.13
N GLN A 131 17.21 -14.62 15.40
CA GLN A 131 17.38 -14.65 13.95
C GLN A 131 16.17 -14.00 13.27
N LEU A 132 16.42 -13.14 12.28
CA LEU A 132 15.37 -12.58 11.43
C LEU A 132 14.64 -13.68 10.67
N ALA A 133 13.31 -13.64 10.69
CA ALA A 133 12.44 -14.60 10.03
C ALA A 133 12.73 -14.72 8.52
N GLY A 134 13.11 -13.62 7.86
CA GLY A 134 13.50 -13.61 6.45
C GLY A 134 14.69 -14.52 6.14
N ASN A 135 15.62 -14.69 7.09
CA ASN A 135 16.87 -15.45 6.95
C ASN A 135 16.74 -16.94 7.33
N LEU A 136 15.55 -17.39 7.74
CA LEU A 136 15.29 -18.80 8.04
C LEU A 136 15.21 -19.65 6.76
N SER A 137 15.58 -20.93 6.85
CA SER A 137 15.32 -21.89 5.76
C SER A 137 13.82 -22.20 5.65
N GLY A 138 13.39 -22.79 4.54
CA GLY A 138 11.96 -23.12 4.30
C GLY A 138 11.33 -23.91 5.46
N GLY A 139 11.95 -25.01 5.90
CA GLY A 139 11.43 -25.81 7.02
C GLY A 139 11.30 -25.02 8.32
N TRP A 140 12.28 -24.15 8.64
CA TRP A 140 12.21 -23.29 9.83
C TRP A 140 11.14 -22.20 9.71
N LYS A 141 10.93 -21.65 8.51
CA LYS A 141 9.83 -20.72 8.23
C LYS A 141 8.47 -21.37 8.49
N GLN A 142 8.28 -22.62 8.04
CA GLN A 142 7.03 -23.36 8.28
C GLN A 142 6.83 -23.68 9.77
N ARG A 143 7.89 -24.05 10.49
CA ARG A 143 7.82 -24.25 11.95
C ARG A 143 7.46 -22.96 12.71
N LEU A 144 8.03 -21.83 12.32
CA LEU A 144 7.67 -20.51 12.89
C LEU A 144 6.20 -20.15 12.57
N ALA A 145 5.77 -20.34 11.33
CA ALA A 145 4.39 -20.08 10.92
C ALA A 145 3.39 -20.93 11.70
N LEU A 146 3.68 -22.22 11.88
CA LEU A 146 2.89 -23.12 12.71
C LEU A 146 2.89 -22.68 14.18
N GLY A 147 4.04 -22.31 14.74
CA GLY A 147 4.14 -21.79 16.11
C GLY A 147 3.30 -20.53 16.34
N CYS A 148 3.34 -19.57 15.41
CA CYS A 148 2.51 -18.37 15.44
C CYS A 148 1.01 -18.70 15.30
N ALA A 149 0.64 -19.71 14.51
CA ALA A 149 -0.75 -20.15 14.37
C ALA A 149 -1.29 -20.86 15.63
N LEU A 150 -0.41 -21.36 16.50
CA LEU A 150 -0.75 -22.14 17.71
C LEU A 150 -0.63 -21.35 19.02
N ILE A 151 -0.07 -20.14 18.99
CA ILE A 151 0.28 -19.37 20.19
C ILE A 151 -0.92 -19.13 21.11
N HIS A 152 -2.11 -18.95 20.53
CA HIS A 152 -3.38 -18.66 21.21
C HIS A 152 -4.26 -19.87 21.49
N GLU A 153 -3.72 -21.09 21.39
CA GLU A 153 -4.43 -22.35 21.72
C GLU A 153 -5.69 -22.59 20.87
N PRO A 154 -5.57 -22.58 19.53
CA PRO A 154 -6.71 -22.82 18.66
C PRO A 154 -7.23 -24.26 18.79
N GLN A 155 -8.54 -24.44 18.55
CA GLN A 155 -9.16 -25.77 18.50
C GLN A 155 -9.09 -26.39 17.09
N VAL A 156 -8.98 -25.54 16.07
CA VAL A 156 -8.87 -25.90 14.66
C VAL A 156 -7.71 -25.12 14.03
N VAL A 157 -6.86 -25.78 13.27
CA VAL A 157 -5.77 -25.13 12.53
C VAL A 157 -5.92 -25.44 11.05
N PHE A 158 -5.99 -24.39 10.23
CA PHE A 158 -5.97 -24.45 8.79
C PHE A 158 -4.55 -24.28 8.28
N LEU A 159 -4.07 -25.26 7.52
CA LEU A 159 -2.70 -25.34 7.01
C LEU A 159 -2.78 -25.41 5.48
N ASP A 160 -2.46 -24.30 4.82
CA ASP A 160 -2.49 -24.23 3.37
C ASP A 160 -1.14 -24.63 2.77
N GLU A 161 -1.04 -25.84 2.22
CA GLU A 161 0.18 -26.44 1.66
C GLU A 161 1.43 -26.30 2.57
N PRO A 162 1.36 -26.76 3.83
CA PRO A 162 2.38 -26.47 4.85
C PRO A 162 3.75 -27.09 4.55
N THR A 163 3.82 -28.06 3.63
CA THR A 163 5.00 -28.83 3.24
C THR A 163 5.52 -28.46 1.84
N ALA A 164 4.91 -27.46 1.18
CA ALA A 164 5.38 -27.00 -0.11
C ALA A 164 6.78 -26.36 0.02
N GLY A 165 7.71 -26.78 -0.85
CA GLY A 165 9.04 -26.19 -0.95
C GLY A 165 10.00 -26.49 0.20
N ILE A 166 9.69 -27.44 1.09
CA ILE A 166 10.61 -27.94 2.13
C ILE A 166 11.20 -29.30 1.74
N ASP A 167 12.41 -29.58 2.23
CA ASP A 167 13.11 -30.83 1.96
C ASP A 167 12.42 -32.04 2.63
N PRO A 168 12.66 -33.28 2.17
CA PRO A 168 11.98 -34.46 2.67
C PRO A 168 12.14 -34.72 4.17
N VAL A 169 13.28 -34.35 4.78
CA VAL A 169 13.52 -34.55 6.22
C VAL A 169 12.68 -33.56 7.01
N ALA A 170 12.75 -32.27 6.67
CA ALA A 170 11.94 -31.24 7.31
C ALA A 170 10.42 -31.49 7.15
N ARG A 171 10.00 -32.04 6.00
CA ARG A 171 8.61 -32.46 5.77
C ARG A 171 8.17 -33.54 6.76
N ARG A 172 9.00 -34.56 6.97
CA ARG A 172 8.71 -35.62 7.92
C ARG A 172 8.59 -35.07 9.34
N ASP A 173 9.53 -34.24 9.75
CA ASP A 173 9.50 -33.63 11.09
C ASP A 173 8.25 -32.77 11.30
N LEU A 174 7.82 -32.03 10.27
CA LEU A 174 6.60 -31.24 10.33
C LEU A 174 5.37 -32.14 10.51
N TRP A 175 5.29 -33.25 9.77
CA TRP A 175 4.21 -34.23 9.93
C TRP A 175 4.19 -34.88 11.32
N ASP A 176 5.35 -35.21 11.89
CA ASP A 176 5.44 -35.74 13.25
C ASP A 176 4.85 -34.75 14.26
N LEU A 177 5.12 -33.46 14.08
CA LEU A 177 4.51 -32.38 14.87
C LEU A 177 2.99 -32.27 14.66
N LEU A 178 2.50 -32.38 13.41
CA LEU A 178 1.05 -32.38 13.13
C LEU A 178 0.34 -33.56 13.82
N PHE A 179 0.94 -34.75 13.81
CA PHE A 179 0.39 -35.90 14.54
C PHE A 179 0.37 -35.69 16.05
N GLN A 180 1.42 -35.09 16.62
CA GLN A 180 1.46 -34.74 18.04
C GLN A 180 0.32 -33.78 18.41
N LEU A 181 0.07 -32.75 17.59
CA LEU A 181 -1.02 -31.79 17.79
C LEU A 181 -2.41 -32.44 17.69
N ALA A 182 -2.62 -33.30 16.70
CA ALA A 182 -3.85 -34.05 16.55
C ALA A 182 -4.10 -34.99 17.74
N GLY A 183 -3.04 -35.64 18.24
CA GLY A 183 -3.09 -36.47 19.45
C GLY A 183 -3.44 -35.70 20.73
N GLN A 184 -3.15 -34.39 20.78
CA GLN A 184 -3.58 -33.47 21.85
C GLN A 184 -5.02 -32.97 21.68
N GLY A 185 -5.71 -33.38 20.59
CA GLY A 185 -7.10 -33.05 20.32
C GLY A 185 -7.32 -31.79 19.47
N VAL A 186 -6.26 -31.22 18.90
CA VAL A 186 -6.35 -30.14 17.90
C VAL A 186 -6.86 -30.72 16.58
N THR A 187 -7.82 -30.06 15.92
CA THR A 187 -8.29 -30.50 14.61
C THR A 187 -7.46 -29.81 13.53
N LEU A 188 -6.94 -30.58 12.57
CA LEU A 188 -6.09 -30.06 11.50
C LEU A 188 -6.83 -30.15 10.16
N PHE A 189 -6.86 -29.05 9.41
CA PHE A 189 -7.33 -28.99 8.03
C PHE A 189 -6.13 -28.66 7.15
N VAL A 190 -5.65 -29.64 6.39
CA VAL A 190 -4.41 -29.56 5.60
C VAL A 190 -4.76 -29.58 4.12
N THR A 191 -4.26 -28.62 3.34
CA THR A 191 -4.28 -28.76 1.87
C THR A 191 -2.95 -29.29 1.38
N THR A 192 -2.99 -30.11 0.34
CA THR A 192 -1.80 -30.61 -0.32
C THR A 192 -2.10 -31.00 -1.76
N HIS A 193 -1.10 -30.92 -2.63
CA HIS A 193 -1.12 -31.52 -3.96
C HIS A 193 -0.29 -32.81 -4.02
N TYR A 194 0.30 -33.23 -2.91
CA TYR A 194 1.08 -34.46 -2.81
C TYR A 194 0.21 -35.62 -2.30
N MET A 195 0.06 -36.66 -3.12
CA MET A 195 -0.80 -37.80 -2.79
C MET A 195 -0.27 -38.61 -1.59
N ASP A 196 1.04 -38.74 -1.41
CA ASP A 196 1.66 -39.45 -0.28
C ASP A 196 1.35 -38.78 1.07
N GLU A 197 1.14 -37.47 1.08
CA GLU A 197 0.71 -36.72 2.26
C GLU A 197 -0.74 -37.02 2.63
N SER A 198 -1.61 -37.28 1.65
CA SER A 198 -3.01 -37.63 1.92
C SER A 198 -3.19 -38.99 2.59
N GLU A 199 -2.26 -39.92 2.37
CA GLU A 199 -2.29 -41.21 3.05
C GLU A 199 -2.02 -41.07 4.57
N ARG A 200 -1.48 -39.94 5.00
CA ARG A 200 -1.25 -39.61 6.42
C ARG A 200 -2.48 -39.00 7.10
N CYS A 201 -3.49 -38.58 6.34
CA CYS A 201 -4.71 -37.96 6.84
C CYS A 201 -5.71 -39.02 7.31
N SER A 202 -6.54 -38.66 8.30
CA SER A 202 -7.62 -39.54 8.76
C SER A 202 -8.79 -39.57 7.77
N ASP A 203 -9.07 -38.43 7.16
CA ASP A 203 -10.11 -38.23 6.15
C ASP A 203 -9.56 -37.36 5.03
N VAL A 204 -10.00 -37.62 3.80
CA VAL A 204 -9.49 -36.95 2.61
C VAL A 204 -10.65 -36.52 1.73
N GLY A 205 -10.64 -35.26 1.30
CA GLY A 205 -11.48 -34.73 0.22
C GLY A 205 -10.63 -34.45 -1.02
N TYR A 206 -11.10 -34.86 -2.20
CA TYR A 206 -10.43 -34.57 -3.48
C TYR A 206 -11.25 -33.59 -4.31
N ILE A 207 -10.68 -32.41 -4.57
CA ILE A 207 -11.27 -31.32 -5.35
C ILE A 207 -10.60 -31.18 -6.72
N TYR A 208 -11.41 -31.14 -7.77
CA TYR A 208 -10.98 -31.03 -9.16
C TYR A 208 -11.95 -30.13 -9.92
N ASN A 209 -11.44 -29.21 -10.74
CA ASN A 209 -12.27 -28.26 -11.50
C ASN A 209 -13.37 -27.59 -10.66
N SER A 210 -13.02 -27.10 -9.47
CA SER A 210 -13.92 -26.44 -8.50
C SER A 210 -14.94 -27.33 -7.80
N HIS A 211 -14.99 -28.63 -8.10
CA HIS A 211 -15.94 -29.60 -7.53
C HIS A 211 -15.23 -30.58 -6.60
N LEU A 212 -15.86 -30.90 -5.47
CA LEU A 212 -15.42 -31.98 -4.61
C LEU A 212 -15.89 -33.32 -5.21
N ILE A 213 -14.99 -34.07 -5.82
CA ILE A 213 -15.33 -35.34 -6.48
C ILE A 213 -15.63 -36.41 -5.44
N VAL A 214 -14.81 -36.48 -4.38
CA VAL A 214 -14.96 -37.52 -3.35
C VAL A 214 -14.47 -37.03 -1.99
N CYS A 215 -15.06 -37.58 -0.92
CA CYS A 215 -14.63 -37.34 0.45
C CYS A 215 -14.87 -38.58 1.31
N GLY A 216 -13.86 -39.00 2.08
CA GLY A 216 -13.97 -40.16 2.96
C GLY A 216 -12.62 -40.60 3.54
N LYS A 217 -12.59 -41.74 4.24
CA LYS A 217 -11.32 -42.27 4.76
C LYS A 217 -10.49 -42.88 3.63
N PRO A 218 -9.15 -42.75 3.65
CA PRO A 218 -8.29 -43.32 2.61
C PRO A 218 -8.59 -44.77 2.22
N ASN A 219 -8.83 -45.63 3.21
CA ASN A 219 -9.13 -47.05 2.98
C ASN A 219 -10.52 -47.29 2.35
N GLU A 220 -11.50 -46.44 2.67
CA GLU A 220 -12.84 -46.50 2.08
C GLU A 220 -12.81 -46.04 0.62
N LEU A 221 -12.04 -44.97 0.33
CA LEU A 221 -11.88 -44.45 -1.03
C LEU A 221 -11.22 -45.47 -1.98
N LYS A 222 -10.24 -46.24 -1.46
CA LYS A 222 -9.56 -47.32 -2.18
C LYS A 222 -10.50 -48.47 -2.58
N GLN A 223 -11.62 -48.64 -1.88
CA GLN A 223 -12.59 -49.71 -2.10
C GLN A 223 -13.81 -49.26 -2.92
N LEU A 224 -13.84 -47.99 -3.38
CA LEU A 224 -14.97 -47.50 -4.17
C LEU A 224 -15.15 -48.35 -5.44
N PRO A 225 -16.41 -48.72 -5.81
CA PRO A 225 -16.65 -49.56 -6.99
C PRO A 225 -16.09 -48.98 -8.30
N THR A 226 -16.03 -47.65 -8.42
CA THR A 226 -15.44 -46.97 -9.57
C THR A 226 -13.92 -47.16 -9.64
N VAL A 227 -13.25 -47.35 -8.50
CA VAL A 227 -11.78 -47.52 -8.40
C VAL A 227 -11.39 -49.00 -8.40
N THR A 228 -12.13 -49.82 -7.66
CA THR A 228 -11.96 -51.28 -7.55
C THR A 228 -13.28 -51.96 -7.91
N PRO A 229 -13.60 -52.10 -9.21
CA PRO A 229 -14.82 -52.77 -9.64
C PRO A 229 -14.92 -54.22 -9.12
N GLU A 230 -16.13 -54.68 -8.86
CA GLU A 230 -16.35 -56.07 -8.45
C GLU A 230 -15.75 -57.05 -9.47
N GLY A 231 -15.07 -58.08 -8.96
CA GLY A 231 -14.40 -59.07 -9.78
C GLY A 231 -13.08 -58.59 -10.41
N THR A 232 -12.48 -57.49 -9.94
CA THR A 232 -11.15 -57.03 -10.37
C THR A 232 -10.09 -57.08 -9.27
N ALA A 233 -8.83 -57.13 -9.67
CA ALA A 233 -7.63 -57.10 -8.83
C ALA A 233 -6.58 -56.20 -9.48
N ARG A 234 -5.67 -55.63 -8.66
CA ARG A 234 -4.61 -54.76 -9.13
C ARG A 234 -3.25 -55.43 -8.96
N TRP A 235 -2.45 -55.37 -10.00
CA TRP A 235 -1.16 -56.04 -10.09
C TRP A 235 -0.08 -55.02 -10.39
N GLU A 236 1.07 -55.17 -9.76
CA GLU A 236 2.28 -54.45 -10.12
C GLU A 236 3.22 -55.40 -10.87
N ILE A 237 3.68 -54.94 -12.03
CA ILE A 237 4.50 -55.70 -12.96
C ILE A 237 5.84 -54.95 -13.11
N GLU A 238 6.90 -55.50 -12.54
CA GLU A 238 8.26 -54.97 -12.67
C GLU A 238 8.96 -55.58 -13.88
N THR A 239 9.43 -54.72 -14.78
CA THR A 239 10.03 -55.13 -16.06
C THR A 239 11.11 -54.14 -16.50
N ALA A 240 12.10 -54.60 -17.27
CA ALA A 240 13.19 -53.76 -17.78
C ALA A 240 12.72 -52.68 -18.78
N ASN A 241 11.56 -52.88 -19.43
CA ASN A 241 11.03 -51.97 -20.46
C ASN A 241 9.53 -51.70 -20.27
N PRO A 242 9.12 -51.01 -19.19
CA PRO A 242 7.71 -50.87 -18.83
C PRO A 242 6.92 -50.03 -19.85
N ALA A 243 7.55 -49.03 -20.47
CA ALA A 243 6.89 -48.19 -21.48
C ALA A 243 6.50 -48.96 -22.74
N THR A 244 7.35 -49.88 -23.21
CA THR A 244 7.10 -50.70 -24.40
C THR A 244 6.00 -51.73 -24.13
N LEU A 245 5.98 -52.30 -22.93
CA LEU A 245 5.01 -53.33 -22.54
C LEU A 245 3.67 -52.76 -22.07
N LEU A 246 3.58 -51.47 -21.76
CA LEU A 246 2.33 -50.82 -21.34
C LEU A 246 1.22 -51.05 -22.38
N THR A 247 1.52 -50.87 -23.66
CA THR A 247 0.53 -51.05 -24.75
C THR A 247 0.05 -52.50 -24.82
N THR A 248 0.97 -53.45 -24.66
CA THR A 248 0.67 -54.89 -24.64
C THR A 248 -0.28 -55.25 -23.50
N PHE A 249 -0.07 -54.71 -22.29
CA PHE A 249 -0.96 -54.95 -21.17
C PHE A 249 -2.30 -54.22 -21.32
N ARG A 250 -2.32 -53.00 -21.88
CA ARG A 250 -3.58 -52.28 -22.16
C ARG A 250 -4.49 -52.99 -23.16
N GLU A 251 -3.93 -53.69 -24.12
CA GLU A 251 -4.67 -54.43 -25.15
C GLU A 251 -5.02 -55.86 -24.72
N MET A 252 -4.57 -56.31 -23.54
CA MET A 252 -4.77 -57.68 -23.07
C MET A 252 -6.24 -57.91 -22.65
N PRO A 253 -6.88 -59.00 -23.11
CA PRO A 253 -8.23 -59.34 -22.67
C PRO A 253 -8.32 -59.55 -21.16
N GLY A 254 -9.27 -58.90 -20.50
CA GLY A 254 -9.44 -58.93 -19.04
C GLY A 254 -8.65 -57.85 -18.30
N VAL A 255 -7.79 -57.08 -18.97
CA VAL A 255 -7.20 -55.85 -18.42
C VAL A 255 -8.13 -54.68 -18.70
N ARG A 256 -8.44 -53.91 -17.65
CA ARG A 256 -9.35 -52.76 -17.71
C ARG A 256 -8.59 -51.43 -17.81
N ASP A 257 -7.49 -51.31 -17.07
CA ASP A 257 -6.58 -50.16 -17.16
C ASP A 257 -5.16 -50.60 -16.86
N ALA A 258 -4.19 -49.90 -17.45
CA ALA A 258 -2.78 -50.06 -17.13
C ALA A 258 -2.07 -48.70 -17.16
N THR A 259 -1.27 -48.44 -16.14
CA THR A 259 -0.56 -47.18 -15.93
C THR A 259 0.90 -47.43 -15.56
N LEU A 260 1.75 -46.46 -15.87
CA LEU A 260 3.18 -46.52 -15.55
C LEU A 260 3.43 -45.91 -14.18
N PHE A 261 4.21 -46.61 -13.36
CA PHE A 261 4.67 -46.14 -12.06
C PHE A 261 6.18 -46.40 -11.91
N GLY A 262 6.99 -45.40 -12.25
CA GLY A 262 8.45 -45.52 -12.25
C GLY A 262 8.95 -46.60 -13.23
N GLN A 263 9.51 -47.69 -12.70
CA GLN A 263 9.98 -48.86 -13.48
C GLN A 263 8.96 -50.02 -13.51
N THR A 264 7.76 -49.79 -12.97
CA THR A 264 6.72 -50.81 -12.87
C THR A 264 5.46 -50.40 -13.64
N ILE A 265 4.63 -51.37 -13.98
CA ILE A 265 3.31 -51.16 -14.58
C ILE A 265 2.25 -51.58 -13.56
N HIS A 266 1.33 -50.69 -13.23
CA HIS A 266 0.18 -50.98 -12.39
C HIS A 266 -1.00 -51.33 -13.30
N VAL A 267 -1.49 -52.56 -13.19
CA VAL A 267 -2.54 -53.12 -14.05
C VAL A 267 -3.77 -53.43 -13.21
N LEU A 268 -4.91 -52.87 -13.60
CA LEU A 268 -6.23 -53.24 -13.09
C LEU A 268 -6.83 -54.29 -14.03
N ALA A 269 -7.06 -55.50 -13.54
CA ALA A 269 -7.50 -56.63 -14.35
C ALA A 269 -8.57 -57.46 -13.65
N ASP A 270 -9.31 -58.29 -14.39
CA ASP A 270 -10.27 -59.21 -13.82
C ASP A 270 -9.58 -60.24 -12.89
N GLN A 271 -10.23 -60.62 -11.79
CA GLN A 271 -9.70 -61.57 -10.77
C GLN A 271 -9.45 -62.98 -11.33
N SER A 272 -9.97 -63.29 -12.51
CA SER A 272 -9.70 -64.53 -13.23
C SER A 272 -8.27 -64.62 -13.76
N LEU A 273 -7.57 -63.48 -13.92
CA LEU A 273 -6.18 -63.43 -14.37
C LEU A 273 -5.21 -63.75 -13.23
N SER A 274 -4.25 -64.62 -13.53
CA SER A 274 -3.19 -65.04 -12.63
C SER A 274 -1.85 -64.42 -12.99
N GLU A 275 -0.88 -64.46 -12.07
CA GLU A 275 0.50 -64.02 -12.30
C GLU A 275 1.13 -64.65 -13.57
N ASN A 276 0.79 -65.91 -13.86
CA ASN A 276 1.29 -66.60 -15.05
C ASN A 276 0.74 -66.01 -16.36
N ASP A 277 -0.45 -65.43 -16.36
CA ASP A 277 -1.07 -64.86 -17.56
C ASP A 277 -0.35 -63.58 -17.98
N PHE A 278 0.06 -62.75 -17.01
CA PHE A 278 0.88 -61.56 -17.27
C PHE A 278 2.29 -61.94 -17.73
N THR A 279 2.91 -62.94 -17.11
CA THR A 279 4.27 -63.39 -17.47
C THR A 279 4.32 -64.00 -18.88
N ARG A 280 3.25 -64.68 -19.33
CA ARG A 280 3.16 -65.24 -20.69
C ARG A 280 3.00 -64.19 -21.78
N GLN A 281 2.42 -63.04 -21.45
CA GLN A 281 2.17 -61.97 -22.41
C GLN A 281 3.42 -61.15 -22.73
N VAL A 282 4.48 -61.31 -21.94
CA VAL A 282 5.75 -60.60 -22.15
C VAL A 282 6.62 -61.37 -23.14
N PRO A 283 7.04 -60.76 -24.27
CA PRO A 283 7.93 -61.42 -25.22
C PRO A 283 9.25 -61.81 -24.55
N HIS A 284 9.78 -62.99 -24.91
CA HIS A 284 11.03 -63.54 -24.35
C HIS A 284 12.23 -62.58 -24.41
N GLU A 285 12.21 -61.62 -25.34
CA GLU A 285 13.24 -60.59 -25.53
C GLU A 285 13.31 -59.56 -24.37
N PHE A 286 12.26 -59.45 -23.55
CA PHE A 286 12.16 -58.48 -22.45
C PHE A 286 12.51 -59.07 -21.07
N GLY A 287 12.97 -60.32 -21.02
CA GLY A 287 13.45 -60.96 -19.80
C GLY A 287 12.35 -61.45 -18.86
N THR A 288 12.74 -61.82 -17.64
CA THR A 288 11.82 -62.27 -16.59
C THR A 288 11.15 -61.07 -15.93
N VAL A 289 9.86 -61.21 -15.64
CA VAL A 289 9.02 -60.16 -15.08
C VAL A 289 8.59 -60.58 -13.68
N GLN A 290 8.59 -59.66 -12.72
CA GLN A 290 8.03 -59.91 -11.40
C GLN A 290 6.63 -59.33 -11.33
N VAL A 291 5.65 -60.15 -10.95
CA VAL A 291 4.25 -59.74 -10.85
C VAL A 291 3.80 -59.93 -9.41
N ARG A 292 3.29 -58.88 -8.78
CA ARG A 292 2.78 -58.94 -7.41
C ARG A 292 1.41 -58.30 -7.29
N HIS A 293 0.58 -58.86 -6.42
CA HIS A 293 -0.71 -58.25 -6.10
C HIS A 293 -0.50 -57.00 -5.22
N ILE A 294 -1.15 -55.89 -5.57
CA ILE A 294 -1.06 -54.63 -4.82
C ILE A 294 -2.45 -54.13 -4.44
N THR A 295 -2.53 -53.38 -3.34
CA THR A 295 -3.71 -52.57 -3.03
C THR A 295 -3.62 -51.24 -3.77
N PRO A 296 -4.73 -50.66 -4.25
CA PRO A 296 -4.71 -49.35 -4.89
C PRO A 296 -4.16 -48.28 -3.94
N SER A 297 -3.35 -47.38 -4.49
CA SER A 297 -2.89 -46.17 -3.81
C SER A 297 -3.99 -45.09 -3.84
N LEU A 298 -3.84 -44.01 -3.06
CA LEU A 298 -4.72 -42.85 -3.23
C LEU A 298 -4.49 -42.13 -4.57
N GLU A 299 -3.29 -42.22 -5.14
CA GLU A 299 -3.03 -41.70 -6.48
C GLU A 299 -3.90 -42.41 -7.52
N ASP A 300 -4.03 -43.72 -7.43
CA ASP A 300 -4.91 -44.51 -8.29
C ASP A 300 -6.37 -44.09 -8.18
N VAL A 301 -6.86 -43.91 -6.94
CA VAL A 301 -8.22 -43.41 -6.67
C VAL A 301 -8.46 -42.11 -7.41
N PHE A 302 -7.57 -41.12 -7.23
CA PHE A 302 -7.77 -39.79 -7.78
C PHE A 302 -7.64 -39.76 -9.30
N VAL A 303 -6.67 -40.48 -9.88
CA VAL A 303 -6.52 -40.57 -11.34
C VAL A 303 -7.75 -41.20 -11.98
N THR A 304 -8.27 -42.29 -11.42
CA THR A 304 -9.48 -42.94 -11.94
C THR A 304 -10.70 -42.01 -11.84
N LEU A 305 -10.88 -41.33 -10.70
CA LEU A 305 -12.01 -40.42 -10.50
C LEU A 305 -11.92 -39.15 -11.36
N SER A 306 -10.74 -38.56 -11.54
CA SER A 306 -10.55 -37.41 -12.43
C SER A 306 -10.88 -37.75 -13.88
N ARG A 307 -10.46 -38.91 -14.37
CA ARG A 307 -10.78 -39.35 -15.74
C ARG A 307 -12.27 -39.59 -15.94
N ALA A 308 -12.92 -40.21 -14.95
CA ALA A 308 -14.37 -40.40 -14.99
C ALA A 308 -15.12 -39.05 -15.07
N GLU A 309 -14.66 -38.06 -14.31
CA GLU A 309 -15.24 -36.72 -14.31
C GLU A 309 -15.02 -35.98 -15.64
N GLU A 310 -13.84 -36.10 -16.25
CA GLU A 310 -13.56 -35.52 -17.57
C GLU A 310 -14.45 -36.11 -18.67
N LEU A 311 -14.68 -37.43 -18.64
CA LEU A 311 -15.58 -38.10 -19.59
C LEU A 311 -17.03 -37.65 -19.43
N ASN A 312 -17.49 -37.48 -18.18
CA ASN A 312 -18.82 -36.95 -17.89
C ASN A 312 -19.01 -35.51 -18.38
N HIS A 313 -17.97 -34.67 -18.30
CA HIS A 313 -18.00 -33.30 -18.81
C HIS A 313 -17.85 -33.19 -20.34
N GLN A 314 -17.10 -34.09 -20.98
CA GLN A 314 -16.92 -34.10 -22.44
C GLN A 314 -18.08 -34.77 -23.21
N GLY A 315 -18.91 -35.58 -22.56
CA GLY A 315 -20.10 -36.22 -23.13
C GLY A 315 -21.25 -35.28 -23.56
N ALA A 316 -21.12 -33.97 -23.34
CA ALA A 316 -22.14 -32.97 -23.69
C ALA A 316 -21.98 -32.34 -25.09
N ALA A 317 -21.00 -32.75 -25.91
CA ALA A 317 -20.79 -32.18 -27.25
C ALA A 317 -20.30 -33.20 -28.30
N VAL A 318 -21.25 -33.90 -28.95
CA VAL A 318 -21.05 -34.50 -30.28
C VAL A 318 -22.25 -34.13 -31.16
N PRO A 319 -22.06 -33.69 -32.43
CA PRO A 319 -23.17 -33.28 -33.30
C PRO A 319 -23.89 -34.50 -33.85
N THR A 320 -25.17 -34.64 -33.51
CA THR A 320 -26.05 -35.66 -34.07
C THR A 320 -26.29 -35.36 -35.56
N THR A 321 -25.69 -36.15 -36.41
CA THR A 321 -26.21 -36.39 -37.77
C THR A 321 -26.96 -37.73 -37.71
N VAL A 322 -28.06 -37.83 -38.47
CA VAL A 322 -28.94 -38.99 -38.70
C VAL A 322 -30.36 -38.82 -38.13
N THR A 323 -31.19 -38.25 -39.01
CA THR A 323 -32.53 -38.70 -39.43
C THR A 323 -33.65 -38.78 -38.39
N ALA A 324 -34.51 -37.77 -38.42
CA ALA A 324 -35.81 -37.75 -37.76
C ALA A 324 -36.84 -38.62 -38.51
N SER A 325 -37.39 -39.62 -37.82
CA SER A 325 -38.73 -40.15 -38.12
C SER A 325 -39.33 -40.85 -36.88
N GLN A 326 -40.41 -40.24 -36.39
CA GLN A 326 -41.59 -40.84 -35.76
C GLN A 326 -41.54 -41.43 -34.33
N GLN A 327 -42.37 -40.78 -33.49
CA GLN A 327 -43.36 -41.32 -32.53
C GLN A 327 -42.94 -41.81 -31.14
N ARG A 328 -43.47 -41.06 -30.15
CA ARG A 328 -44.02 -41.45 -28.83
C ARG A 328 -43.09 -42.20 -27.86
N SER A 329 -42.82 -41.60 -26.70
CA SER A 329 -43.63 -41.75 -25.47
C SER A 329 -42.93 -41.06 -24.31
N GLU A 330 -43.74 -40.49 -23.41
CA GLU A 330 -43.32 -39.93 -22.13
C GLU A 330 -42.63 -41.01 -21.28
N GLY A 331 -41.44 -40.70 -20.76
CA GLY A 331 -40.68 -41.54 -19.83
C GLY A 331 -39.57 -40.72 -19.19
N GLU A 332 -39.54 -40.73 -17.87
CA GLU A 332 -38.66 -39.96 -16.97
C GLU A 332 -37.16 -40.06 -17.33
N PRO A 333 -36.35 -39.00 -17.13
CA PRO A 333 -34.91 -39.15 -17.09
C PRO A 333 -34.50 -39.80 -15.76
N LEU A 334 -33.89 -40.98 -15.87
CA LEU A 334 -33.19 -41.68 -14.79
C LEU A 334 -32.05 -40.82 -14.24
N ASP A 335 -32.27 -40.28 -13.04
CA ASP A 335 -31.29 -39.55 -12.24
C ASP A 335 -30.36 -40.54 -11.54
N HIS A 336 -29.31 -41.00 -12.23
CA HIS A 336 -28.19 -41.71 -11.61
C HIS A 336 -27.06 -40.72 -11.29
N ARG A 337 -27.36 -39.77 -10.40
CA ARG A 337 -26.34 -39.16 -9.55
C ARG A 337 -26.48 -39.81 -8.18
N GLU A 338 -25.61 -40.76 -7.87
CA GLU A 338 -25.41 -41.21 -6.49
C GLU A 338 -24.94 -40.02 -5.67
N GLN A 339 -25.89 -39.25 -5.14
CA GLN A 339 -25.65 -38.34 -4.05
C GLN A 339 -25.12 -39.19 -2.91
N VAL A 340 -23.84 -39.01 -2.57
CA VAL A 340 -23.23 -39.57 -1.38
C VAL A 340 -23.95 -38.97 -0.17
N ALA A 341 -25.02 -39.63 0.26
CA ALA A 341 -25.79 -39.26 1.43
C ALA A 341 -24.93 -39.56 2.66
N LEU A 342 -24.42 -38.51 3.30
CA LEU A 342 -23.79 -38.58 4.61
C LEU A 342 -24.77 -39.22 5.61
N PRO A 343 -24.36 -40.19 6.44
CA PRO A 343 -25.23 -40.79 7.44
C PRO A 343 -25.72 -39.71 8.43
N ALA A 344 -27.02 -39.48 8.41
CA ALA A 344 -27.71 -38.53 9.25
C ALA A 344 -27.82 -39.05 10.69
N GLN A 345 -26.81 -38.77 11.52
CA GLN A 345 -26.90 -38.68 12.98
C GLN A 345 -25.56 -38.20 13.56
N THR A 346 -25.21 -36.93 13.34
CA THR A 346 -24.06 -36.29 13.98
C THR A 346 -24.55 -35.22 14.94
N GLN A 347 -24.25 -35.39 16.23
CA GLN A 347 -24.52 -34.38 17.25
C GLN A 347 -23.71 -33.12 16.90
N SER A 348 -24.41 -32.05 16.50
CA SER A 348 -23.79 -30.75 16.29
C SER A 348 -23.27 -30.20 17.62
N VAL A 349 -22.11 -29.56 17.59
CA VAL A 349 -21.61 -28.78 18.73
C VAL A 349 -22.71 -27.78 19.09
N LYS A 350 -23.31 -27.93 20.29
CA LYS A 350 -24.18 -26.87 20.84
C LYS A 350 -23.37 -25.59 20.85
N ARG A 351 -23.91 -24.53 20.22
CA ARG A 351 -23.39 -23.16 20.27
C ARG A 351 -22.90 -22.91 21.71
N PRO A 352 -21.59 -22.68 21.96
CA PRO A 352 -21.17 -22.31 23.29
C PRO A 352 -22.00 -21.09 23.70
N ALA A 353 -22.57 -21.11 24.90
CA ALA A 353 -23.29 -19.98 25.47
C ALA A 353 -22.26 -18.88 25.78
N ALA A 354 -21.76 -18.21 24.74
CA ALA A 354 -20.77 -17.17 24.83
C ALA A 354 -21.48 -15.83 24.65
N ALA A 355 -21.39 -14.97 25.66
CA ALA A 355 -21.67 -13.55 25.52
C ALA A 355 -20.96 -13.05 24.24
N GLN A 356 -21.71 -12.42 23.34
CA GLN A 356 -21.18 -11.79 22.13
C GLN A 356 -20.26 -10.63 22.53
N VAL A 357 -19.02 -10.94 22.92
CA VAL A 357 -18.00 -9.92 23.19
C VAL A 357 -17.43 -9.51 21.84
N THR A 358 -18.16 -8.60 21.19
CA THR A 358 -17.69 -7.88 20.01
C THR A 358 -16.29 -7.33 20.30
N PRO A 359 -15.31 -7.52 19.40
CA PRO A 359 -13.98 -6.96 19.61
C PRO A 359 -14.11 -5.46 19.84
N GLY A 360 -13.46 -4.96 20.90
CA GLY A 360 -13.43 -3.53 21.17
C GLY A 360 -12.92 -2.76 19.95
N ILE A 361 -13.35 -1.51 19.80
CA ILE A 361 -12.99 -0.65 18.66
C ILE A 361 -11.47 -0.56 18.46
N LEU A 362 -10.68 -0.74 19.54
CA LEU A 362 -9.22 -0.70 19.55
C LEU A 362 -8.55 -2.08 19.71
N ALA A 363 -9.26 -3.19 19.48
CA ALA A 363 -8.68 -4.52 19.55
C ALA A 363 -7.47 -4.66 18.60
N GLY A 364 -6.33 -5.09 19.14
CA GLY A 364 -5.07 -5.24 18.41
C GLY A 364 -4.26 -3.95 18.20
N PHE A 365 -4.79 -2.77 18.57
CA PHE A 365 -4.10 -1.49 18.39
C PHE A 365 -2.67 -1.48 18.94
N TRP A 366 -2.50 -1.92 20.19
CA TRP A 366 -1.20 -1.91 20.86
C TRP A 366 -0.20 -2.88 20.22
N ALA A 367 -0.66 -4.06 19.81
CA ALA A 367 0.18 -5.05 19.14
C ALA A 367 0.73 -4.50 17.82
N ILE A 368 -0.13 -3.86 17.02
CA ILE A 368 0.26 -3.21 15.76
C ILE A 368 1.22 -2.05 16.04
N LEU A 369 0.90 -1.17 16.99
CA LEU A 369 1.73 0.00 17.31
C LEU A 369 3.17 -0.40 17.68
N VAL A 370 3.32 -1.39 18.57
CA VAL A 370 4.65 -1.86 18.98
C VAL A 370 5.41 -2.49 17.82
N LYS A 371 4.72 -3.27 16.97
CA LYS A 371 5.30 -3.86 15.76
C LYS A 371 5.82 -2.80 14.81
N GLU A 372 4.99 -1.81 14.49
CA GLU A 372 5.32 -0.73 13.56
C GLU A 372 6.49 0.11 14.05
N PHE A 373 6.58 0.37 15.36
CA PHE A 373 7.74 1.06 15.93
C PHE A 373 9.04 0.26 15.78
N SER A 374 8.98 -1.07 15.97
CA SER A 374 10.15 -1.94 15.73
C SER A 374 10.56 -1.94 14.26
N HIS A 375 9.58 -2.05 13.35
CA HIS A 375 9.80 -2.01 11.90
C HIS A 375 10.47 -0.70 11.47
N VAL A 376 9.90 0.46 11.84
CA VAL A 376 10.45 1.76 11.44
C VAL A 376 11.86 1.98 12.00
N ARG A 377 12.11 1.60 13.26
CA ARG A 377 13.43 1.74 13.87
C ARG A 377 14.51 0.93 13.14
N ARG A 378 14.15 -0.21 12.56
CA ARG A 378 15.07 -1.13 11.86
C ARG A 378 15.23 -0.85 10.38
N GLU A 379 14.44 0.06 9.82
CA GLU A 379 14.50 0.39 8.40
C GLU A 379 15.24 1.73 8.17
N PRO A 380 16.57 1.70 7.92
CA PRO A 380 17.37 2.91 7.80
C PRO A 380 17.00 3.75 6.57
N SER A 381 16.51 3.12 5.50
CA SER A 381 16.03 3.81 4.29
C SER A 381 14.82 4.71 4.60
N THR A 382 13.87 4.20 5.38
CA THR A 382 12.69 4.96 5.81
C THR A 382 13.09 6.13 6.70
N LEU A 383 13.97 5.90 7.68
CA LEU A 383 14.47 6.98 8.55
C LEU A 383 15.25 8.05 7.78
N LEU A 384 16.11 7.64 6.84
CA LEU A 384 16.85 8.56 5.97
C LEU A 384 15.89 9.40 5.11
N PHE A 385 14.89 8.77 4.49
CA PHE A 385 13.89 9.48 3.69
C PHE A 385 13.10 10.47 4.52
N VAL A 386 12.64 10.08 5.71
CA VAL A 386 11.81 10.90 6.59
C VAL A 386 12.57 12.08 7.18
N PHE A 387 13.84 11.90 7.60
CA PHE A 387 14.55 12.95 8.33
C PHE A 387 15.54 13.70 7.45
N ALA A 388 16.29 13.03 6.57
CA ALA A 388 17.34 13.70 5.80
C ALA A 388 16.79 14.43 4.57
N VAL A 389 15.80 13.86 3.87
CA VAL A 389 15.26 14.48 2.64
C VAL A 389 14.54 15.80 2.93
N PRO A 390 13.63 15.91 3.91
CA PRO A 390 13.02 17.18 4.30
C PRO A 390 14.02 18.26 4.68
N VAL A 391 15.04 17.90 5.46
CA VAL A 391 16.11 18.83 5.86
C VAL A 391 16.86 19.33 4.63
N LEU A 392 17.27 18.42 3.75
CA LEU A 392 17.96 18.76 2.51
C LEU A 392 17.08 19.62 1.58
N GLN A 393 15.80 19.28 1.42
CA GLN A 393 14.85 20.06 0.63
C GLN A 393 14.65 21.46 1.21
N THR A 394 14.50 21.58 2.53
CA THR A 394 14.37 22.87 3.22
C THR A 394 15.60 23.73 2.97
N LEU A 395 16.80 23.16 3.07
CA LEU A 395 18.06 23.86 2.81
C LEU A 395 18.20 24.27 1.34
N ILE A 396 17.99 23.34 0.41
CA ILE A 396 18.14 23.60 -1.03
C ILE A 396 17.13 24.65 -1.50
N PHE A 397 15.84 24.44 -1.26
CA PHE A 397 14.81 25.35 -1.75
C PHE A 397 14.78 26.66 -0.96
N GLY A 398 15.09 26.64 0.33
CA GLY A 398 15.16 27.85 1.13
C GLY A 398 16.24 28.82 0.63
N PHE A 399 17.40 28.33 0.18
CA PHE A 399 18.43 29.18 -0.44
C PHE A 399 18.23 29.45 -1.93
N ALA A 400 17.63 28.51 -2.66
CA ALA A 400 17.50 28.63 -4.11
C ALA A 400 16.47 29.67 -4.56
N ILE A 401 15.59 30.13 -3.66
CA ILE A 401 14.48 31.06 -3.98
C ILE A 401 14.84 32.51 -3.60
N ASP A 402 16.11 32.89 -3.66
CA ASP A 402 16.47 34.31 -3.65
C ASP A 402 15.95 34.96 -4.96
N THR A 403 14.82 35.66 -4.86
CA THR A 403 14.12 36.27 -6.00
C THR A 403 14.43 37.75 -6.17
N GLU A 404 15.32 38.31 -5.34
CA GLU A 404 15.69 39.72 -5.43
C GLU A 404 16.62 39.96 -6.63
N ILE A 405 16.13 40.74 -7.60
CA ILE A 405 16.90 41.08 -8.79
C ILE A 405 17.73 42.33 -8.49
N GLU A 406 18.97 42.14 -8.09
CA GLU A 406 19.94 43.21 -7.91
C GLU A 406 20.89 43.35 -9.10
N ASN A 407 21.57 44.49 -9.20
CA ASN A 407 22.68 44.72 -10.14
C ASN A 407 22.32 44.54 -11.64
N ILE A 408 21.17 45.06 -12.06
CA ILE A 408 20.73 45.03 -13.46
C ILE A 408 21.74 45.81 -14.33
N PRO A 409 22.36 45.18 -15.35
CA PRO A 409 23.33 45.82 -16.22
C PRO A 409 22.73 47.04 -16.93
N THR A 410 23.27 48.22 -16.63
CA THR A 410 22.73 49.51 -17.05
C THR A 410 23.77 50.32 -17.81
N VAL A 411 23.40 50.82 -18.99
CA VAL A 411 24.24 51.72 -19.80
C VAL A 411 23.72 53.16 -19.68
N ILE A 412 24.63 54.11 -19.54
CA ILE A 412 24.28 55.53 -19.44
C ILE A 412 24.71 56.26 -20.70
N PHE A 413 23.78 56.95 -21.34
CA PHE A 413 24.04 57.88 -22.45
C PHE A 413 23.76 59.32 -21.99
N ASN A 414 24.80 60.00 -21.49
CA ASN A 414 24.68 61.38 -21.00
C ASN A 414 25.20 62.40 -22.01
N LEU A 415 24.29 63.16 -22.62
CA LEU A 415 24.61 64.22 -23.58
C LEU A 415 24.90 65.59 -22.92
N ASP A 416 24.60 65.77 -21.63
CA ASP A 416 24.74 67.04 -20.90
C ASP A 416 26.08 67.16 -20.14
N GLY A 417 26.52 66.09 -19.46
CA GLY A 417 27.85 65.97 -18.84
C GLY A 417 28.15 66.85 -17.61
N ARG A 418 27.23 67.76 -17.23
CA ARG A 418 27.37 68.72 -16.11
C ARG A 418 27.00 68.10 -14.75
N ALA A 419 27.20 68.85 -13.66
CA ALA A 419 27.02 68.37 -12.28
C ALA A 419 25.61 67.81 -12.02
N SER A 420 24.56 68.49 -12.46
CA SER A 420 23.17 68.05 -12.25
C SER A 420 22.84 66.75 -12.99
N SER A 421 23.39 66.53 -14.20
CA SER A 421 23.21 65.25 -14.90
C SER A 421 24.05 64.11 -14.31
N ARG A 422 25.14 64.39 -13.60
CA ARG A 422 25.91 63.38 -12.85
C ARG A 422 25.18 62.95 -11.57
N GLU A 423 24.56 63.89 -10.86
CA GLU A 423 23.76 63.59 -9.67
C GLU A 423 22.63 62.58 -9.98
N LEU A 424 21.97 62.73 -11.14
CA LEU A 424 21.00 61.75 -11.62
C LEU A 424 21.63 60.36 -11.85
N GLN A 425 22.82 60.29 -12.44
CA GLN A 425 23.52 59.02 -12.66
C GLN A 425 23.92 58.35 -11.35
N ASP A 426 24.44 59.12 -10.41
CA ASP A 426 24.78 58.64 -9.07
C ASP A 426 23.52 58.13 -8.35
N GLY A 427 22.38 58.78 -8.58
CA GLY A 427 21.06 58.29 -8.16
C GLY A 427 20.75 56.88 -8.65
N PHE A 428 20.99 56.58 -9.93
CA PHE A 428 20.84 55.23 -10.48
C PHE A 428 21.85 54.23 -9.89
N ALA A 429 23.11 54.61 -9.70
CA ALA A 429 24.12 53.73 -9.10
C ALA A 429 23.82 53.37 -7.63
N ASN A 430 23.15 54.25 -6.90
CA ASN A 430 22.94 54.12 -5.45
C ASN A 430 21.74 53.26 -5.03
N THR A 431 20.87 52.81 -5.95
CA THR A 431 19.65 52.05 -5.59
C THR A 431 19.82 50.55 -5.43
N ARG A 432 21.03 50.00 -5.57
CA ARG A 432 21.34 48.54 -5.61
C ARG A 432 20.68 47.77 -6.77
N THR A 433 19.63 48.31 -7.37
CA THR A 433 18.93 47.75 -8.53
C THR A 433 19.76 47.86 -9.80
N PHE A 434 20.49 48.96 -10.02
CA PHE A 434 21.23 49.18 -11.26
C PHE A 434 22.72 49.07 -11.04
N ARG A 435 23.39 48.34 -11.94
CA ARG A 435 24.85 48.32 -12.04
C ARG A 435 25.25 49.02 -13.32
N ILE A 436 25.90 50.18 -13.19
CA ILE A 436 26.41 50.91 -14.35
C ILE A 436 27.59 50.12 -14.93
N VAL A 437 27.41 49.57 -16.14
CA VAL A 437 28.44 48.76 -16.81
C VAL A 437 29.27 49.58 -17.79
N GLU A 438 28.67 50.60 -18.40
CA GLU A 438 29.33 51.42 -19.43
C GLU A 438 28.67 52.80 -19.56
N HIS A 439 29.46 53.80 -19.91
CA HIS A 439 28.99 55.12 -20.35
C HIS A 439 29.24 55.24 -21.85
N VAL A 440 28.17 55.47 -22.62
CA VAL A 440 28.24 55.58 -24.08
C VAL A 440 28.02 57.04 -24.51
N TYR A 441 28.57 57.39 -25.66
CA TYR A 441 28.59 58.77 -26.17
C TYR A 441 27.93 58.92 -27.54
N ASN A 442 27.47 57.81 -28.14
CA ASN A 442 26.76 57.81 -29.41
C ASN A 442 25.61 56.80 -29.38
N HIS A 443 24.66 56.98 -30.30
CA HIS A 443 23.45 56.17 -30.38
C HIS A 443 23.72 54.72 -30.85
N GLU A 444 24.77 54.50 -31.65
CA GLU A 444 25.12 53.16 -32.16
C GLU A 444 25.63 52.28 -31.03
N ASP A 445 26.55 52.76 -30.20
CA ASP A 445 27.08 52.04 -29.03
C ASP A 445 25.99 51.80 -27.99
N PHE A 446 25.10 52.77 -27.78
CA PHE A 446 23.93 52.60 -26.90
C PHE A 446 23.02 51.47 -27.39
N ARG A 447 22.72 51.42 -28.69
CA ARG A 447 21.92 50.35 -29.29
C ARG A 447 22.63 49.00 -29.27
N ASN A 448 23.92 48.98 -29.62
CA ASN A 448 24.76 47.78 -29.60
C ASN A 448 24.84 47.17 -28.20
N ALA A 449 24.78 47.97 -27.13
CA ALA A 449 24.77 47.47 -25.75
C ALA A 449 23.52 46.60 -25.44
N PHE A 450 22.35 46.96 -25.97
CA PHE A 450 21.14 46.13 -25.87
C PHE A 450 21.17 44.93 -26.81
N GLU A 451 21.55 45.14 -28.09
CA GLU A 451 21.58 44.06 -29.08
C GLU A 451 22.60 42.95 -28.73
N SER A 452 23.70 43.32 -28.05
CA SER A 452 24.69 42.36 -27.55
C SER A 452 24.34 41.73 -26.19
N GLY A 453 23.24 42.15 -25.55
CA GLY A 453 22.83 41.70 -24.21
C GLY A 453 23.72 42.20 -23.07
N ARG A 454 24.65 43.14 -23.34
CA ARG A 454 25.54 43.74 -22.33
C ARG A 454 24.80 44.68 -21.38
N ALA A 455 23.72 45.29 -21.83
CA ALA A 455 22.84 46.13 -21.03
C ALA A 455 21.39 45.66 -21.15
N LYS A 456 20.69 45.58 -20.01
CA LYS A 456 19.24 45.35 -19.93
C LYS A 456 18.47 46.64 -19.70
N VAL A 457 19.14 47.69 -19.20
CA VAL A 457 18.57 49.02 -18.98
C VAL A 457 19.50 50.06 -19.60
N GLY A 458 18.93 51.11 -20.17
CA GLY A 458 19.66 52.21 -20.78
C GLY A 458 19.03 53.53 -20.42
N VAL A 459 19.81 54.47 -19.89
CA VAL A 459 19.33 55.79 -19.47
C VAL A 459 19.90 56.84 -20.40
N THR A 460 19.03 57.60 -21.07
CA THR A 460 19.39 58.68 -21.98
C THR A 460 19.07 60.04 -21.34
N ILE A 461 20.11 60.84 -21.11
CA ILE A 461 20.00 62.19 -20.55
C ILE A 461 20.20 63.20 -21.70
N PRO A 462 19.22 64.10 -21.96
CA PRO A 462 19.30 65.03 -23.08
C PRO A 462 20.34 66.15 -22.83
N PRO A 463 20.91 66.78 -23.87
CA PRO A 463 22.00 67.75 -23.74
C PRO A 463 21.60 69.05 -23.03
N ASP A 464 20.32 69.40 -23.04
CA ASP A 464 19.72 70.59 -22.43
C ASP A 464 19.22 70.33 -20.99
N TYR A 465 19.54 69.16 -20.41
CA TYR A 465 19.04 68.73 -19.09
C TYR A 465 19.28 69.78 -18.00
N SER A 466 20.54 70.20 -17.82
CA SER A 466 20.87 71.16 -16.76
C SER A 466 20.31 72.57 -17.05
N ASP A 467 20.26 73.00 -18.31
CA ASP A 467 19.74 74.33 -18.68
C ASP A 467 18.24 74.47 -18.42
N ARG A 468 17.48 73.42 -18.71
CA ARG A 468 16.03 73.40 -18.50
C ARG A 468 15.65 73.28 -17.04
N LEU A 469 16.41 72.48 -16.26
CA LEU A 469 16.24 72.44 -14.81
C LEU A 469 16.49 73.82 -14.17
N LEU A 470 17.54 74.55 -14.58
CA LEU A 470 17.83 75.89 -14.06
C LEU A 470 16.72 76.91 -14.39
N LYS A 471 15.99 76.72 -15.49
CA LYS A 471 14.85 77.56 -15.88
C LYS A 471 13.54 77.17 -15.19
N GLY A 472 13.52 76.11 -14.37
CA GLY A 472 12.31 75.55 -13.78
C GLY A 472 11.41 74.86 -14.81
N GLU A 473 11.95 74.46 -15.96
CA GLU A 473 11.22 73.73 -17.00
C GLU A 473 11.24 72.22 -16.73
N GLN A 474 10.18 71.51 -17.12
CA GLN A 474 10.14 70.05 -17.05
C GLN A 474 11.14 69.44 -18.03
N VAL A 475 11.93 68.47 -17.58
CA VAL A 475 12.86 67.68 -18.42
C VAL A 475 12.46 66.21 -18.41
N SER A 476 12.47 65.58 -19.58
CA SER A 476 12.22 64.15 -19.74
C SER A 476 13.54 63.40 -19.91
N VAL A 477 13.86 62.51 -18.97
CA VAL A 477 14.95 61.53 -19.11
C VAL A 477 14.33 60.23 -19.61
N GLN A 478 14.91 59.63 -20.64
CA GLN A 478 14.40 58.38 -21.19
C GLN A 478 15.10 57.19 -20.53
N VAL A 479 14.32 56.24 -20.02
CA VAL A 479 14.85 54.96 -19.54
C VAL A 479 14.28 53.87 -20.45
N LEU A 480 15.16 53.22 -21.21
CA LEU A 480 14.84 52.03 -22.01
C LEU A 480 15.13 50.78 -21.19
N ILE A 481 14.21 49.84 -21.21
CA ILE A 481 14.27 48.60 -20.43
C ILE A 481 13.96 47.46 -21.38
N ASP A 482 14.80 46.42 -21.35
CA ASP A 482 14.55 45.17 -22.07
C ASP A 482 13.38 44.42 -21.41
N GLY A 483 12.29 44.27 -22.16
CA GLY A 483 11.06 43.60 -21.71
C GLY A 483 11.05 42.08 -21.92
N SER A 484 12.13 41.46 -22.40
CA SER A 484 12.21 40.01 -22.60
C SER A 484 12.11 39.22 -21.29
N ASP A 485 12.54 39.82 -20.19
CA ASP A 485 12.39 39.31 -18.82
C ASP A 485 11.44 40.23 -18.04
N SER A 486 10.21 39.77 -17.81
CA SER A 486 9.15 40.59 -17.21
C SER A 486 9.45 40.97 -15.75
N GLN A 487 10.18 40.15 -15.00
CA GLN A 487 10.49 40.41 -13.60
C GLN A 487 11.64 41.43 -13.48
N VAL A 488 12.69 41.29 -14.29
CA VAL A 488 13.76 42.30 -14.40
C VAL A 488 13.18 43.63 -14.87
N ALA A 489 12.33 43.61 -15.90
CA ALA A 489 11.73 44.82 -16.46
C ALA A 489 10.85 45.56 -15.46
N THR A 490 10.00 44.83 -14.72
CA THR A 490 9.13 45.42 -13.69
C THR A 490 9.93 46.01 -12.55
N THR A 491 11.00 45.33 -12.12
CA THR A 491 11.90 45.80 -11.05
C THR A 491 12.63 47.07 -11.45
N ALA A 492 13.23 47.08 -12.65
CA ALA A 492 13.90 48.26 -13.22
C ALA A 492 12.93 49.44 -13.40
N LEU A 493 11.70 49.18 -13.86
CA LEU A 493 10.68 50.21 -14.06
C LEU A 493 10.27 50.85 -12.73
N ASN A 494 9.99 50.04 -11.71
CA ASN A 494 9.61 50.52 -10.38
C ASN A 494 10.74 51.31 -9.72
N ALA A 495 11.99 50.80 -9.78
CA ALA A 495 13.15 51.50 -9.25
C ALA A 495 13.40 52.84 -9.97
N SER A 496 13.27 52.88 -11.29
CA SER A 496 13.41 54.12 -12.08
C SER A 496 12.33 55.16 -11.73
N ASN A 497 11.08 54.72 -11.56
CA ASN A 497 9.97 55.60 -11.18
C ASN A 497 10.13 56.16 -9.76
N LEU A 498 10.55 55.32 -8.80
CA LEU A 498 10.83 55.75 -7.43
C LEU A 498 12.00 56.74 -7.38
N LEU A 499 13.06 56.51 -8.15
CA LEU A 499 14.17 57.45 -8.30
C LEU A 499 13.71 58.79 -8.88
N GLY A 500 12.98 58.76 -10.00
CA GLY A 500 12.46 59.97 -10.63
C GLY A 500 11.56 60.78 -9.69
N PHE A 501 10.71 60.10 -8.90
CA PHE A 501 9.87 60.73 -7.90
C PHE A 501 10.70 61.35 -6.75
N ASN A 502 11.65 60.61 -6.18
CA ASN A 502 12.52 61.11 -5.10
C ASN A 502 13.39 62.30 -5.55
N LEU A 503 13.92 62.26 -6.78
CA LEU A 503 14.69 63.35 -7.34
C LEU A 503 13.81 64.57 -7.65
N SER A 504 12.63 64.38 -8.24
CA SER A 504 11.70 65.46 -8.52
C SER A 504 11.20 66.13 -7.24
N THR A 505 10.92 65.37 -6.19
CA THR A 505 10.47 65.90 -4.89
C THR A 505 11.59 66.64 -4.14
N SER A 506 12.82 66.11 -4.14
CA SER A 506 13.98 66.81 -3.55
C SER A 506 14.32 68.10 -4.29
N MET A 507 14.28 68.09 -5.63
CA MET A 507 14.42 69.31 -6.44
C MET A 507 13.27 70.30 -6.18
N THR A 508 12.03 69.84 -6.09
CA THR A 508 10.89 70.74 -5.81
C THR A 508 11.02 71.41 -4.44
N ARG A 509 11.51 70.69 -3.42
CA ARG A 509 11.81 71.27 -2.10
C ARG A 509 12.88 72.36 -2.19
N SER A 510 14.01 72.08 -2.85
CA SER A 510 15.10 73.05 -2.97
C SER A 510 14.74 74.27 -3.83
N PHE A 511 13.95 74.10 -4.88
CA PHE A 511 13.42 75.22 -5.67
C PHE A 511 12.41 76.06 -4.89
N ALA A 512 11.50 75.44 -4.13
CA ALA A 512 10.51 76.14 -3.31
C ALA A 512 11.17 76.96 -2.19
N GLU A 513 12.23 76.44 -1.57
CA GLU A 513 13.07 77.17 -0.60
C GLU A 513 13.74 78.41 -1.21
N ASN A 514 14.31 78.27 -2.42
CA ASN A 514 15.03 79.36 -3.09
C ASN A 514 14.10 80.47 -3.63
N LEU A 515 12.84 80.15 -3.96
CA LEU A 515 11.89 81.10 -4.56
C LEU A 515 10.95 81.77 -3.55
N ASN A 516 11.00 81.42 -2.26
CA ASN A 516 10.13 81.97 -1.21
C ASN A 516 8.61 81.84 -1.53
N VAL A 517 8.25 80.94 -2.43
CA VAL A 517 6.86 80.62 -2.80
C VAL A 517 6.34 79.68 -1.74
N VAL A 518 5.32 80.10 -0.97
CA VAL A 518 4.81 79.39 0.21
C VAL A 518 4.51 77.92 -0.12
N PRO A 519 5.41 76.98 0.24
CA PRO A 519 5.12 75.55 0.14
C PRO A 519 4.09 75.21 1.22
N ALA A 520 3.35 74.12 1.06
CA ALA A 520 2.66 73.53 2.20
C ALA A 520 3.69 73.36 3.33
N ARG A 521 3.38 73.79 4.55
CA ARG A 521 4.31 73.71 5.68
C ARG A 521 3.98 72.49 6.52
N ASP A 522 4.99 71.79 7.01
CA ASP A 522 4.79 70.75 8.02
C ASP A 522 4.44 71.36 9.40
N ALA A 523 4.24 70.50 10.39
CA ALA A 523 3.91 70.90 11.76
C ALA A 523 5.01 71.77 12.42
N ASP A 524 6.24 71.69 11.92
CA ASP A 524 7.42 72.43 12.40
C ASP A 524 7.67 73.71 11.57
N GLY A 525 6.77 74.04 10.65
CA GLY A 525 6.81 75.25 9.82
C GLY A 525 7.79 75.18 8.66
N GLN A 526 8.36 74.01 8.37
CA GLN A 526 9.32 73.77 7.30
C GLN A 526 8.61 73.52 5.95
N PRO A 527 9.27 73.84 4.82
CA PRO A 527 8.80 73.50 3.48
C PRO A 527 8.52 72.00 3.32
N ALA A 528 7.27 71.66 3.00
CA ALA A 528 6.83 70.29 2.79
C ALA A 528 6.00 70.13 1.51
N LEU A 529 5.85 68.88 1.07
CA LEU A 529 4.98 68.55 -0.06
C LEU A 529 3.51 68.66 0.38
N PRO A 530 2.60 69.20 -0.46
CA PRO A 530 1.18 69.29 -0.14
C PRO A 530 0.50 67.96 0.17
N VAL A 531 1.00 66.85 -0.39
CA VAL A 531 0.53 65.49 -0.12
C VAL A 531 1.75 64.57 0.00
N GLU A 532 1.93 63.97 1.17
CA GLU A 532 3.00 63.00 1.43
C GLU A 532 2.39 61.62 1.72
N ILE A 533 2.67 60.65 0.84
CA ILE A 533 2.25 59.25 1.01
C ILE A 533 3.44 58.48 1.59
N ARG A 534 3.30 57.95 2.81
CA ARG A 534 4.33 57.14 3.49
C ARG A 534 3.92 55.67 3.53
N PRO A 535 4.20 54.88 2.50
CA PRO A 535 3.91 53.45 2.53
C PRO A 535 4.71 52.79 3.65
N ARG A 536 4.05 51.99 4.50
CA ARG A 536 4.70 51.17 5.53
C ARG A 536 4.42 49.70 5.23
N LEU A 537 5.49 48.95 4.98
CA LEU A 537 5.43 47.50 4.87
C LEU A 537 5.31 46.90 6.27
N LEU A 538 4.29 46.04 6.45
CA LEU A 538 4.05 45.31 7.69
C LEU A 538 4.55 43.87 7.52
N TYR A 539 5.08 43.28 8.59
CA TYR A 539 5.52 41.88 8.70
C TYR A 539 6.78 41.49 7.91
N ASN A 540 7.08 42.13 6.78
CA ASN A 540 8.32 41.94 6.02
C ASN A 540 8.82 43.28 5.46
N PRO A 541 9.46 44.14 6.28
CA PRO A 541 9.89 45.48 5.88
C PRO A 541 11.03 45.45 4.85
N ASP A 542 11.88 44.42 4.89
CA ASP A 542 13.04 44.26 4.03
C ASP A 542 12.72 43.49 2.74
N LEU A 543 11.47 43.03 2.57
CA LEU A 543 10.99 42.23 1.43
C LEU A 543 11.71 40.89 1.18
N ASP A 544 12.41 40.37 2.21
CA ASP A 544 13.12 39.10 2.17
C ASP A 544 12.17 37.96 1.74
N SER A 545 12.49 37.31 0.62
CA SER A 545 11.68 36.26 0.02
C SER A 545 11.53 35.05 0.97
N SER A 546 12.50 34.81 1.84
CA SER A 546 12.54 33.71 2.80
C SER A 546 11.33 33.71 3.74
N TYR A 547 10.88 34.90 4.16
CA TYR A 547 9.73 35.06 5.06
C TYR A 547 8.43 34.52 4.43
N PHE A 548 8.28 34.57 3.11
CA PHE A 548 7.11 34.03 2.43
C PHE A 548 7.27 32.57 2.00
N PHE A 549 8.44 32.24 1.44
CA PHE A 549 8.69 30.93 0.82
C PHE A 549 8.98 29.83 1.82
N VAL A 550 9.80 30.06 2.86
CA VAL A 550 10.22 29.01 3.79
C VAL A 550 9.01 28.42 4.55
N PRO A 551 8.10 29.21 5.16
CA PRO A 551 6.89 28.65 5.74
C PRO A 551 6.03 27.91 4.72
N GLY A 552 5.93 28.43 3.50
CA GLY A 552 5.25 27.75 2.39
C GLY A 552 5.79 26.35 2.13
N LEU A 553 7.12 26.25 2.05
CA LEU A 553 7.85 25.02 1.79
C LEU A 553 7.66 23.99 2.92
N VAL A 554 7.63 24.42 4.19
CA VAL A 554 7.35 23.53 5.34
C VAL A 554 6.03 22.77 5.12
N GLY A 555 4.96 23.46 4.74
CA GLY A 555 3.67 22.81 4.49
C GLY A 555 3.69 21.83 3.33
N ILE A 556 4.43 22.14 2.26
CA ILE A 556 4.61 21.22 1.13
C ILE A 556 5.42 19.99 1.52
N ILE A 557 6.50 20.17 2.28
CA ILE A 557 7.37 19.08 2.75
C ILE A 557 6.58 18.14 3.68
N LEU A 558 5.86 18.68 4.65
CA LEU A 558 5.03 17.87 5.55
C LEU A 558 3.95 17.09 4.80
N GLN A 559 3.31 17.70 3.79
CA GLN A 559 2.37 17.00 2.91
C GLN A 559 3.05 15.86 2.15
N LEU A 560 4.24 16.11 1.61
CA LEU A 560 5.02 15.14 0.84
C LEU A 560 5.34 13.91 1.70
N VAL A 561 5.92 14.13 2.88
CA VAL A 561 6.37 13.02 3.74
C VAL A 561 5.18 12.21 4.27
N THR A 562 4.14 12.88 4.77
CA THR A 562 2.96 12.17 5.31
C THR A 562 2.21 11.34 4.27
N LEU A 563 2.14 11.84 3.03
CA LEU A 563 1.52 11.13 1.91
C LEU A 563 2.30 9.84 1.56
N PHE A 564 3.63 9.91 1.51
CA PHE A 564 4.45 8.76 1.16
C PHE A 564 4.55 7.72 2.28
N LEU A 565 4.71 8.15 3.53
CA LEU A 565 4.88 7.26 4.68
C LEU A 565 3.78 6.21 4.80
N THR A 566 2.53 6.65 4.79
CA THR A 566 1.37 5.77 5.00
C THR A 566 1.02 4.95 3.78
N SER A 567 1.16 5.56 2.59
CA SER A 567 0.96 4.89 1.32
C SER A 567 1.91 3.69 1.18
N PHE A 568 3.21 3.88 1.44
CA PHE A 568 4.18 2.79 1.36
C PHE A 568 3.98 1.71 2.42
N ALA A 569 3.74 2.10 3.68
CA ALA A 569 3.55 1.15 4.78
C ALA A 569 2.45 0.12 4.48
N ILE A 570 1.30 0.59 3.99
CA ILE A 570 0.15 -0.30 3.73
C ILE A 570 0.33 -1.09 2.43
N VAL A 571 0.83 -0.45 1.37
CA VAL A 571 1.00 -1.11 0.07
C VAL A 571 2.08 -2.19 0.14
N ARG A 572 3.19 -1.93 0.84
CA ARG A 572 4.25 -2.93 1.04
C ARG A 572 3.74 -4.16 1.77
N GLU A 573 2.97 -4.00 2.84
CA GLU A 573 2.42 -5.16 3.55
C GLU A 573 1.42 -5.96 2.70
N ARG A 574 0.71 -5.29 1.79
CA ARG A 574 -0.15 -5.95 0.81
C ARG A 574 0.67 -6.77 -0.17
N GLU A 575 1.70 -6.18 -0.75
CA GLU A 575 2.61 -6.86 -1.70
C GLU A 575 3.30 -8.07 -1.06
N LEU A 576 3.69 -7.95 0.21
CA LEU A 576 4.34 -9.04 0.97
C LEU A 576 3.36 -10.11 1.48
N GLY A 577 2.05 -9.93 1.33
CA GLY A 577 1.03 -10.88 1.79
C GLY A 577 0.74 -10.85 3.31
N THR A 578 1.52 -10.11 4.09
CA THR A 578 1.32 -9.97 5.56
C THR A 578 -0.04 -9.42 5.96
N LEU A 579 -0.70 -8.62 5.10
CA LEU A 579 -2.06 -8.14 5.36
C LEU A 579 -3.11 -9.26 5.40
N GLU A 580 -2.93 -10.32 4.61
CA GLU A 580 -3.87 -11.44 4.58
C GLU A 580 -3.90 -12.16 5.93
N GLN A 581 -2.73 -12.40 6.50
CA GLN A 581 -2.58 -13.02 7.80
C GLN A 581 -3.24 -12.18 8.90
N LEU A 582 -3.16 -10.84 8.82
CA LEU A 582 -3.85 -9.95 9.75
C LEU A 582 -5.38 -10.00 9.65
N PHE A 583 -5.95 -10.35 8.49
CA PHE A 583 -7.41 -10.46 8.33
C PHE A 583 -8.00 -11.69 9.03
N VAL A 584 -7.17 -12.69 9.32
CA VAL A 584 -7.55 -13.92 10.04
C VAL A 584 -7.38 -13.75 11.56
N THR A 585 -6.82 -12.63 12.02
CA THR A 585 -6.67 -12.31 13.44
C THR A 585 -7.85 -11.49 13.98
N PRO A 586 -8.16 -11.54 15.28
CA PRO A 586 -9.30 -10.84 15.90
C PRO A 586 -9.04 -9.33 16.12
N VAL A 587 -8.35 -8.68 15.19
CA VAL A 587 -8.06 -7.24 15.23
C VAL A 587 -9.26 -6.48 14.70
N SER A 588 -9.55 -5.28 15.19
CA SER A 588 -10.62 -4.43 14.63
C SER A 588 -10.12 -3.63 13.40
N LYS A 589 -11.02 -3.14 12.54
CA LYS A 589 -10.64 -2.25 11.40
C LYS A 589 -9.95 -0.99 11.90
N SER A 590 -10.57 -0.33 12.87
CA SER A 590 -10.05 0.92 13.43
C SER A 590 -8.76 0.69 14.23
N GLY A 591 -8.65 -0.40 14.99
CA GLY A 591 -7.47 -0.74 15.78
C GLY A 591 -6.25 -1.02 14.90
N LEU A 592 -6.44 -1.76 13.79
CA LEU A 592 -5.39 -1.98 12.80
C LEU A 592 -4.90 -0.65 12.22
N LEU A 593 -5.82 0.17 11.72
CA LEU A 593 -5.46 1.41 11.03
C LEU A 593 -4.83 2.43 11.97
N LEU A 594 -5.44 2.69 13.13
CA LEU A 594 -4.88 3.61 14.12
C LEU A 594 -3.52 3.13 14.64
N GLY A 595 -3.36 1.84 14.86
CA GLY A 595 -2.09 1.24 15.31
C GLY A 595 -0.97 1.47 14.28
N LYS A 596 -1.31 1.45 12.99
CA LYS A 596 -0.39 1.79 11.91
C LYS A 596 -0.10 3.28 11.81
N LEU A 597 -1.12 4.13 11.89
CA LEU A 597 -0.98 5.57 11.68
C LEU A 597 -0.25 6.26 12.84
N ALA A 598 -0.41 5.79 14.08
CA ALA A 598 0.15 6.46 15.26
C ALA A 598 1.68 6.61 15.25
N PRO A 599 2.49 5.57 14.92
CA PRO A 599 3.94 5.72 14.74
C PRO A 599 4.32 6.77 13.69
N TYR A 600 3.63 6.78 12.54
CA TYR A 600 3.90 7.75 11.48
C TYR A 600 3.47 9.17 11.87
N ALA A 601 2.42 9.33 12.68
CA ALA A 601 2.03 10.63 13.24
C ALA A 601 3.08 11.17 14.21
N LEU A 602 3.65 10.31 15.07
CA LEU A 602 4.74 10.69 15.96
C LEU A 602 5.99 11.11 15.16
N ILE A 603 6.32 10.36 14.11
CA ILE A 603 7.43 10.65 13.22
C ILE A 603 7.22 12.00 12.51
N GLY A 604 6.05 12.23 11.92
CA GLY A 604 5.71 13.50 11.27
C GLY A 604 5.71 14.68 12.26
N PHE A 605 5.38 14.44 13.54
CA PHE A 605 5.48 15.47 14.58
C PHE A 605 6.94 15.82 14.88
N VAL A 606 7.83 14.83 15.00
CA VAL A 606 9.27 15.07 15.16
C VAL A 606 9.84 15.80 13.93
N GLU A 607 9.45 15.39 12.72
CA GLU A 607 9.82 16.08 11.48
C GLU A 607 9.35 17.55 11.48
N THR A 608 8.11 17.81 11.91
CA THR A 608 7.59 19.19 12.05
C THR A 608 8.47 20.02 12.97
N LEU A 609 8.90 19.47 14.12
CA LEU A 609 9.81 20.17 15.02
C LEU A 609 11.16 20.46 14.35
N ILE A 610 11.71 19.51 13.60
CA ILE A 610 12.98 19.68 12.88
C ILE A 610 12.88 20.79 11.83
N VAL A 611 11.86 20.75 10.98
CA VAL A 611 11.69 21.73 9.89
C VAL A 611 11.38 23.13 10.45
N LEU A 612 10.56 23.25 11.51
CA LEU A 612 10.33 24.52 12.19
C LEU A 612 11.60 25.06 12.87
N THR A 613 12.43 24.19 13.44
CA THR A 613 13.72 24.58 14.02
C THR A 613 14.65 25.14 12.94
N LEU A 614 14.73 24.50 11.77
CA LEU A 614 15.49 25.03 10.63
C LEU A 614 14.95 26.38 10.16
N MET A 615 13.63 26.52 10.03
CA MET A 615 13.00 27.79 9.64
C MET A 615 13.41 28.95 10.59
N VAL A 616 13.37 28.72 11.90
CA VAL A 616 13.68 29.77 12.89
C VAL A 616 15.18 30.07 12.97
N TYR A 617 16.02 29.04 13.13
CA TYR A 617 17.44 29.24 13.45
C TYR A 617 18.33 29.37 12.22
N PHE A 618 17.96 28.75 11.10
CA PHE A 618 18.79 28.73 9.90
C PHE A 618 18.35 29.79 8.88
N PHE A 619 17.04 29.97 8.70
CA PHE A 619 16.50 31.00 7.80
C PHE A 619 16.10 32.30 8.51
N GLY A 620 16.22 32.36 9.84
CA GLY A 620 15.94 33.57 10.61
C GLY A 620 14.49 34.03 10.54
N VAL A 621 13.53 33.12 10.26
CA VAL A 621 12.10 33.45 10.19
C VAL A 621 11.46 33.20 11.56
N PRO A 622 11.24 34.23 12.40
CA PRO A 622 10.70 34.05 13.74
C PRO A 622 9.20 33.69 13.71
N ILE A 623 8.77 32.94 14.71
CA ILE A 623 7.36 32.62 14.94
C ILE A 623 6.77 33.71 15.83
N HIS A 624 5.94 34.58 15.27
CA HIS A 624 5.34 35.70 16.02
C HIS A 624 4.15 35.29 16.89
N GLY A 625 3.40 34.26 16.49
CA GLY A 625 2.22 33.77 17.20
C GLY A 625 2.51 32.68 18.23
N ASN A 626 1.45 32.01 18.68
CA ASN A 626 1.53 30.97 19.70
C ASN A 626 2.08 29.64 19.12
N LEU A 627 3.23 29.20 19.61
CA LEU A 627 3.86 27.94 19.20
C LEU A 627 2.96 26.72 19.45
N TRP A 628 2.21 26.69 20.55
CA TRP A 628 1.34 25.56 20.86
C TRP A 628 0.17 25.43 19.88
N GLU A 629 -0.40 26.56 19.45
CA GLU A 629 -1.44 26.57 18.41
C GLU A 629 -0.88 26.06 17.08
N LEU A 630 0.34 26.49 16.72
CA LEU A 630 1.02 26.01 15.54
C LEU A 630 1.26 24.50 15.57
N LEU A 631 1.74 23.95 16.69
CA LEU A 631 1.99 22.52 16.84
C LEU A 631 0.70 21.70 16.82
N LEU A 632 -0.37 22.17 17.46
CA LEU A 632 -1.66 21.50 17.47
C LEU A 632 -2.30 21.46 16.07
N LEU A 633 -2.27 22.59 15.35
CA LEU A 633 -2.82 22.67 13.99
C LEU A 633 -1.92 21.93 12.98
N SER A 634 -0.62 21.89 13.20
CA SER A 634 0.29 21.00 12.46
C SER A 634 -0.06 19.53 12.70
N LEU A 635 -0.36 19.10 13.93
CA LEU A 635 -0.79 17.73 14.20
C LEU A 635 -2.09 17.38 13.48
N LEU A 636 -3.07 18.28 13.45
CA LEU A 636 -4.30 18.12 12.66
C LEU A 636 -3.99 17.94 11.17
N PHE A 637 -3.07 18.75 10.63
CA PHE A 637 -2.63 18.63 9.24
C PHE A 637 -1.90 17.30 8.97
N LEU A 638 -1.01 16.86 9.87
CA LEU A 638 -0.32 15.57 9.76
C LEU A 638 -1.33 14.43 9.69
N VAL A 639 -2.32 14.39 10.58
CA VAL A 639 -3.37 13.36 10.58
C VAL A 639 -4.16 13.36 9.26
N CYS A 640 -4.43 14.55 8.69
CA CYS A 640 -5.05 14.69 7.38
C CYS A 640 -4.17 14.14 6.24
N GLY A 641 -2.87 14.47 6.22
CA GLY A 641 -1.91 13.98 5.23
C GLY A 641 -1.71 12.46 5.29
N LEU A 642 -1.63 11.90 6.50
CA LEU A 642 -1.60 10.45 6.73
C LEU A 642 -2.88 9.76 6.22
N GLY A 643 -4.04 10.39 6.41
CA GLY A 643 -5.31 9.92 5.84
C GLY A 643 -5.30 9.88 4.31
N LEU A 644 -4.66 10.88 3.67
CA LEU A 644 -4.54 10.95 2.21
C LEU A 644 -3.61 9.86 1.66
N GLY A 645 -2.47 9.59 2.32
CA GLY A 645 -1.59 8.48 1.94
C GLY A 645 -2.26 7.12 2.16
N MET A 646 -3.05 6.96 3.23
CA MET A 646 -3.90 5.78 3.40
C MET A 646 -4.91 5.66 2.25
N LEU A 647 -5.53 6.76 1.82
CA LEU A 647 -6.45 6.71 0.69
C LEU A 647 -5.75 6.22 -0.59
N VAL A 648 -4.53 6.72 -0.89
CA VAL A 648 -3.73 6.22 -2.02
C VAL A 648 -3.48 4.72 -1.91
N SER A 649 -3.18 4.22 -0.71
CA SER A 649 -2.94 2.80 -0.46
C SER A 649 -4.17 1.92 -0.76
N THR A 650 -5.39 2.46 -0.77
CA THR A 650 -6.60 1.69 -1.12
C THR A 650 -6.77 1.47 -2.63
N ILE A 651 -6.06 2.24 -3.45
CA ILE A 651 -6.14 2.19 -4.91
C ILE A 651 -4.91 1.48 -5.49
N ALA A 652 -3.74 1.73 -4.91
CA ALA A 652 -2.49 1.13 -5.35
C ALA A 652 -2.40 -0.37 -5.02
N ARG A 653 -2.05 -1.20 -6.01
CA ARG A 653 -1.70 -2.61 -5.80
C ARG A 653 -0.22 -2.81 -5.55
N THR A 654 0.61 -1.92 -6.10
CA THR A 654 2.07 -1.98 -5.95
C THR A 654 2.67 -0.66 -5.47
N GLN A 655 3.87 -0.71 -4.88
CA GLN A 655 4.59 0.48 -4.41
C GLN A 655 4.85 1.47 -5.54
N LEU A 656 5.15 0.98 -6.75
CA LEU A 656 5.34 1.83 -7.92
C LEU A 656 4.05 2.55 -8.31
N GLN A 657 2.89 1.88 -8.26
CA GLN A 657 1.59 2.52 -8.47
C GLN A 657 1.29 3.54 -7.36
N ALA A 658 1.66 3.24 -6.12
CA ALA A 658 1.49 4.14 -4.99
C ALA A 658 2.26 5.45 -5.21
N ILE A 659 3.48 5.39 -5.73
CA ILE A 659 4.28 6.57 -6.11
C ILE A 659 3.59 7.37 -7.20
N GLN A 660 3.09 6.70 -8.25
CA GLN A 660 2.42 7.37 -9.37
C GLN A 660 1.15 8.10 -8.91
N PHE A 661 0.32 7.46 -8.08
CA PHE A 661 -0.87 8.08 -7.51
C PHE A 661 -0.54 9.20 -6.51
N ALA A 662 0.48 9.02 -5.68
CA ALA A 662 0.96 10.08 -4.79
C ALA A 662 1.43 11.29 -5.60
N PHE A 663 2.18 11.10 -6.68
CA PHE A 663 2.62 12.18 -7.56
C PHE A 663 1.45 12.90 -8.26
N LEU A 664 0.47 12.13 -8.73
CA LEU A 664 -0.76 12.65 -9.35
C LEU A 664 -1.54 13.57 -8.38
N ILE A 665 -1.53 13.29 -7.08
CA ILE A 665 -2.18 14.12 -6.06
C ILE A 665 -1.28 15.28 -5.63
N MET A 666 0.01 15.03 -5.48
CA MET A 666 0.98 15.98 -4.94
C MET A 666 1.21 17.15 -5.89
N LEU A 667 1.48 16.91 -7.18
CA LEU A 667 1.83 17.98 -8.11
C LEU A 667 0.72 19.04 -8.23
N PRO A 668 -0.55 18.69 -8.48
CA PRO A 668 -1.64 19.68 -8.44
C PRO A 668 -1.79 20.33 -7.07
N SER A 669 -1.61 19.58 -5.97
CA SER A 669 -1.69 20.14 -4.62
C SER A 669 -0.66 21.25 -4.41
N VAL A 670 0.59 21.07 -4.84
CA VAL A 670 1.64 22.09 -4.74
C VAL A 670 1.29 23.32 -5.57
N LEU A 671 0.90 23.13 -6.83
CA LEU A 671 0.61 24.24 -7.75
C LEU A 671 -0.63 25.05 -7.35
N LEU A 672 -1.65 24.37 -6.81
CA LEU A 672 -2.96 24.96 -6.50
C LEU A 672 -3.11 25.42 -5.04
N SER A 673 -2.15 25.09 -4.16
CA SER A 673 -2.20 25.40 -2.72
C SER A 673 -2.11 26.88 -2.36
N GLY A 674 -1.66 27.74 -3.27
CA GLY A 674 -1.24 29.11 -2.93
C GLY A 674 0.24 29.23 -2.52
N PHE A 675 1.03 28.16 -2.70
CA PHE A 675 2.48 28.20 -2.57
C PHE A 675 3.15 28.80 -3.81
N MET A 676 2.97 28.18 -4.98
CA MET A 676 3.60 28.62 -6.24
C MET A 676 2.87 29.78 -6.90
N PHE A 677 1.53 29.68 -6.97
CA PHE A 677 0.69 30.66 -7.66
C PHE A 677 -0.36 31.22 -6.69
N PRO A 678 -0.55 32.55 -6.63
CA PRO A 678 -1.59 33.14 -5.80
C PRO A 678 -2.99 32.65 -6.19
N ARG A 679 -3.74 32.12 -5.23
CA ARG A 679 -5.09 31.57 -5.48
C ARG A 679 -6.09 32.60 -6.03
N SER A 680 -5.94 33.87 -5.65
CA SER A 680 -6.79 34.96 -6.11
C SER A 680 -6.66 35.25 -7.61
N GLN A 681 -5.58 34.79 -8.25
CA GLN A 681 -5.35 34.98 -9.68
C GLN A 681 -5.87 33.80 -10.52
N MET A 682 -6.39 32.75 -9.88
CA MET A 682 -6.85 31.54 -10.58
C MET A 682 -8.25 31.74 -11.19
N PRO A 683 -8.51 31.21 -12.40
CA PRO A 683 -9.86 31.14 -12.96
C PRO A 683 -10.83 30.41 -12.02
N LEU A 684 -12.10 30.81 -12.04
CA LEU A 684 -13.13 30.30 -11.12
C LEU A 684 -13.18 28.75 -11.02
N PRO A 685 -13.13 27.97 -12.13
CA PRO A 685 -13.18 26.51 -12.02
C PRO A 685 -12.02 25.93 -11.21
N ILE A 686 -10.81 26.46 -11.41
CA ILE A 686 -9.60 26.02 -10.73
C ILE A 686 -9.62 26.48 -9.27
N TYR A 687 -10.06 27.72 -9.03
CA TYR A 687 -10.24 28.27 -7.69
C TYR A 687 -11.16 27.39 -6.83
N LEU A 688 -12.26 26.87 -7.39
CA LEU A 688 -13.18 25.97 -6.67
C LEU A 688 -12.53 24.63 -6.27
N VAL A 689 -11.64 24.08 -7.09
CA VAL A 689 -10.92 22.84 -6.77
C VAL A 689 -9.99 23.02 -5.57
N THR A 690 -9.45 24.22 -5.37
CA THR A 690 -8.51 24.50 -4.27
C THR A 690 -9.12 24.27 -2.87
N PHE A 691 -10.44 24.29 -2.73
CA PHE A 691 -11.13 24.03 -1.46
C PHE A 691 -11.06 22.58 -0.99
N ILE A 692 -10.74 21.64 -1.88
CA ILE A 692 -10.62 20.21 -1.54
C ILE A 692 -9.19 19.89 -1.06
N ILE A 693 -8.22 20.79 -1.30
CA ILE A 693 -6.80 20.57 -1.06
C ILE A 693 -6.44 20.95 0.38
N PRO A 694 -6.05 20.00 1.26
CA PRO A 694 -5.81 20.30 2.68
C PRO A 694 -4.65 21.26 2.92
N VAL A 695 -3.57 21.11 2.16
CA VAL A 695 -2.35 21.93 2.32
C VAL A 695 -2.65 23.42 2.11
N THR A 696 -3.63 23.77 1.27
CA THR A 696 -4.10 25.15 1.08
C THR A 696 -4.47 25.83 2.40
N TYR A 697 -5.25 25.15 3.25
CA TYR A 697 -5.67 25.69 4.53
C TYR A 697 -4.51 25.74 5.52
N PHE A 698 -3.65 24.73 5.50
CA PHE A 698 -2.48 24.67 6.37
C PHE A 698 -1.48 25.80 6.07
N LEU A 699 -1.25 26.15 4.80
CA LEU A 699 -0.37 27.26 4.43
C LEU A 699 -0.87 28.61 4.98
N GLU A 700 -2.17 28.85 4.96
CA GLU A 700 -2.78 30.07 5.51
C GLU A 700 -2.67 30.12 7.04
N ILE A 701 -2.88 28.99 7.72
CA ILE A 701 -2.68 28.84 9.17
C ILE A 701 -1.22 29.09 9.53
N LEU A 702 -0.29 28.40 8.87
CA LEU A 702 1.14 28.46 9.12
C LEU A 702 1.67 29.90 8.91
N ARG A 703 1.37 30.53 7.77
CA ARG A 703 1.74 31.93 7.52
C ARG A 703 1.04 32.89 8.47
N GLY A 704 -0.20 32.62 8.84
CA GLY A 704 -0.97 33.39 9.83
C GLY A 704 -0.27 33.47 11.19
N ILE A 705 0.16 32.33 11.72
CA ILE A 705 0.82 32.26 13.04
C ILE A 705 2.27 32.75 12.94
N VAL A 706 3.02 32.32 11.93
CA VAL A 706 4.45 32.62 11.81
C VAL A 706 4.67 34.10 11.49
N LEU A 707 3.97 34.67 10.51
CA LEU A 707 4.22 36.04 10.04
C LEU A 707 3.34 37.09 10.71
N ARG A 708 2.05 36.80 10.89
CA ARG A 708 1.06 37.79 11.37
C ARG A 708 0.81 37.73 12.88
N GLY A 709 1.25 36.66 13.55
CA GLY A 709 0.93 36.42 14.95
C GLY A 709 -0.58 36.25 15.18
N ALA A 710 -1.30 35.72 14.19
CA ALA A 710 -2.75 35.55 14.24
C ALA A 710 -3.16 34.55 15.34
N ASN A 711 -4.28 34.83 16.00
CA ASN A 711 -4.85 33.93 17.00
C ASN A 711 -5.80 32.92 16.36
N LEU A 712 -6.15 31.86 17.09
CA LEU A 712 -7.10 30.83 16.63
C LEU A 712 -8.42 31.39 16.07
N THR A 713 -8.94 32.50 16.62
CA THR A 713 -10.19 33.14 16.14
C THR A 713 -10.06 33.68 14.71
N ASP A 714 -8.92 34.25 14.38
CA ASP A 714 -8.65 34.82 13.07
C ASP A 714 -8.45 33.72 12.02
N LEU A 715 -7.99 32.56 12.47
CA LEU A 715 -7.69 31.40 11.63
C LEU A 715 -8.85 30.40 11.52
N LEU A 716 -9.96 30.64 12.23
CA LEU A 716 -11.09 29.71 12.33
C LEU A 716 -11.63 29.22 10.96
N PRO A 717 -11.79 30.08 9.92
CA PRO A 717 -12.24 29.61 8.61
C PRO A 717 -11.32 28.56 8.00
N TYR A 718 -10.01 28.72 8.17
CA TYR A 718 -9.01 27.80 7.65
C TYR A 718 -8.93 26.52 8.48
N VAL A 719 -9.04 26.63 9.80
CA VAL A 719 -9.09 25.46 10.71
C VAL A 719 -10.31 24.60 10.44
N LEU A 720 -11.48 25.21 10.23
CA LEU A 720 -12.71 24.50 9.86
C LEU A 720 -12.58 23.82 8.49
N GLY A 721 -12.03 24.52 7.50
CA GLY A 721 -11.75 23.95 6.18
C GLY A 721 -10.83 22.73 6.24
N LEU A 722 -9.71 22.84 6.96
CA LEU A 722 -8.76 21.74 7.17
C LEU A 722 -9.41 20.56 7.90
N SER A 723 -10.19 20.84 8.95
CA SER A 723 -10.90 19.81 9.73
C SER A 723 -11.91 19.05 8.88
N LEU A 724 -12.67 19.75 8.04
CA LEU A 724 -13.65 19.15 7.15
C LEU A 724 -12.98 18.28 6.07
N CYS A 725 -11.88 18.74 5.48
CA CYS A 725 -11.05 17.92 4.60
C CYS A 725 -10.53 16.67 5.32
N CYS A 726 -10.02 16.80 6.54
CA CYS A 726 -9.50 15.70 7.34
C CYS A 726 -10.57 14.62 7.60
N ILE A 727 -11.76 15.04 8.06
CA ILE A 727 -12.90 14.14 8.30
C ILE A 727 -13.32 13.44 7.01
N ALA A 728 -13.42 14.17 5.90
CA ALA A 728 -13.82 13.60 4.62
C ALA A 728 -12.80 12.57 4.09
N ILE A 729 -11.50 12.88 4.15
CA ILE A 729 -10.42 12.01 3.69
C ILE A 729 -10.35 10.74 4.55
N ILE A 730 -10.35 10.87 5.87
CA ILE A 730 -10.30 9.72 6.79
C ILE A 730 -11.56 8.88 6.65
N GLY A 731 -12.74 9.51 6.60
CA GLY A 731 -14.02 8.81 6.42
C GLY A 731 -14.08 8.02 5.12
N PHE A 732 -13.63 8.61 4.01
CA PHE A 732 -13.57 7.92 2.72
C PHE A 732 -12.55 6.77 2.72
N SER A 733 -11.38 6.99 3.32
CA SER A 733 -10.33 5.99 3.48
C SER A 733 -10.81 4.78 4.31
N LEU A 734 -11.47 5.03 5.44
CA LEU A 734 -12.07 3.99 6.30
C LEU A 734 -13.16 3.21 5.58
N LYS A 735 -14.04 3.90 4.83
CA LYS A 735 -15.13 3.24 4.08
C LYS A 735 -14.59 2.34 2.97
N ARG A 736 -13.51 2.74 2.31
CA ARG A 736 -12.89 1.99 1.21
C ARG A 736 -11.99 0.85 1.70
N PHE A 737 -11.47 0.94 2.93
CA PHE A 737 -10.67 -0.14 3.52
C PHE A 737 -11.54 -1.34 3.90
N GLN A 738 -11.59 -2.34 3.02
CA GLN A 738 -12.28 -3.61 3.27
C GLN A 738 -11.33 -4.62 3.93
N LYS A 739 -11.84 -5.37 4.93
CA LYS A 739 -11.12 -6.47 5.62
C LYS A 739 -11.33 -7.83 4.97
N GLN A 740 -11.83 -7.83 3.75
CA GLN A 740 -12.16 -9.03 3.01
C GLN A 740 -11.41 -8.94 1.68
N LEU A 741 -10.93 -10.09 1.23
CA LEU A 741 -10.38 -10.24 -0.11
C LEU A 741 -11.57 -10.19 -1.08
N SER A 742 -11.57 -9.22 -2.00
CA SER A 742 -12.62 -9.08 -3.03
C SER A 742 -12.44 -10.10 -4.15
#